data_AF-J3FZS4-F1
#
_entry.id   AF-J3FZS4-F1
#
_cell.length_a   1.000
_cell.length_b   1.000
_cell.length_c   1.000
_cell.angle_alpha   90.00
_cell.angle_beta   90.00
_cell.angle_gamma   90.00
#
_symmetry.space_group_name_H-M   'P 1'
#
loop_
_entity.id
_entity.type
_entity.pdbx_description
1 polymer ?
#
loop_
_entity_poly.entity_id
_entity_poly.type
_entity_poly.pdbx_seq_one_letter_code
_entity_poly.pdbx_strand_id
1 'polypeptide(L)'
;MKTPTHFSTPSLLGCAVLTVSSLALAEGNPDREVYFGQTHSHSSWSIDAYLIGNHQVDPEQAYQYSLGMPVKHPMGFEVQLKGRPLDFHGVTDHSEYVGVIALANDPKSDFSKLPIAQKLMVKTPADFNRVFKWIAGSLNDPIKELIDPKVAGNIWQQNIAIADKYYKPGKFTTFVAYEWTSAPNNQNMHRNVFFRDSKKVPDLPFTALDSNKPEDLWSWMDDQRKKGNEILAISHNANLSNGLMFPVDVDDRGRPIDAAWAEARMRNESLTEIHQVKGTSETHPELSPTDEFANYEIMSFLLGIDNSTSKINGSYIRQAWQNGMAMQETRGYNPYKMGVVGASDSHNGVIPYLQSNNFGSHGFTDSTPAARLSGKDNSGMVALQTSTSGLAGVWAEENTRESIFDAMKRKEVYGTSGVRIPVRMFGGWGFDSSLWNEKDWVHAAYAKGVPMGGDLPAKPGKQAPSFVVWAVKDADDGNLDRIQIIKGWTKNGQTFEKIYDVAWVGDRQPDPVTGKVPAVGSTVDVSKATYTNTIGATELKKVWVDPDFDPAQHAFYYARALQIPTPRWSTYDAAKLQVPPPADVSPTVQERAWTSPIWYTPTAEDSKTVAAGKTIDQLKTEGAKALTNEQLQTFVVGKTIKVRNTVTGQTFEIVYGTDGQRLVASVDGKPPAEGEYLNMLHGGQFGLPAKYEIKDGHLVTTLGGTPFEATVFEQNGKYVAARSNEFGYVNYEVEAVK
;
A
#
# COMPACT_ATOMS: atom_id res chain seq x y z
N MET A 1 50.19 73.90 7.17
CA MET A 1 51.50 73.27 7.44
C MET A 1 51.57 72.92 8.91
N LYS A 2 52.03 71.71 9.21
CA LYS A 2 52.42 71.16 10.51
C LYS A 2 51.31 70.64 11.44
N THR A 3 51.42 69.33 11.65
CA THR A 3 50.86 68.43 12.66
C THR A 3 50.87 68.97 14.08
N PRO A 4 50.03 68.37 14.95
CA PRO A 4 50.54 67.91 16.24
C PRO A 4 50.09 66.49 16.60
N THR A 5 50.95 65.84 17.38
CA THR A 5 50.80 64.53 17.99
C THR A 5 50.30 64.63 19.45
N HIS A 6 49.72 63.52 19.91
CA HIS A 6 49.59 63.00 21.28
C HIS A 6 48.32 63.23 22.14
N PHE A 7 47.51 62.16 22.18
CA PHE A 7 47.03 61.37 23.34
C PHE A 7 46.54 62.07 24.63
N SER A 8 45.27 61.85 25.00
CA SER A 8 44.85 60.92 26.09
C SER A 8 43.31 60.88 26.29
N THR A 9 42.85 59.67 26.63
CA THR A 9 41.52 59.03 26.87
C THR A 9 40.62 59.67 27.96
N PRO A 10 39.37 59.19 28.29
CA PRO A 10 38.57 58.06 27.75
C PRO A 10 37.05 58.29 27.51
N SER A 11 36.49 57.26 26.86
CA SER A 11 35.12 56.80 26.63
C SER A 11 33.97 57.23 27.56
N LEU A 12 32.81 57.48 26.95
CA LEU A 12 31.49 57.33 27.56
C LEU A 12 30.50 56.69 26.57
N LEU A 13 29.75 55.74 27.11
CA LEU A 13 28.85 54.76 26.49
C LEU A 13 27.80 55.37 25.54
N GLY A 14 27.62 54.74 24.38
CA GLY A 14 26.41 54.85 23.56
C GLY A 14 25.73 53.48 23.46
N CYS A 15 24.56 53.35 24.08
CA CYS A 15 23.68 52.18 23.94
C CYS A 15 23.27 51.97 22.48
N ALA A 16 23.70 50.86 21.88
CA ALA A 16 23.11 50.37 20.64
C ALA A 16 21.83 49.60 20.96
N VAL A 17 20.69 50.15 20.52
CA VAL A 17 19.42 49.45 20.46
C VAL A 17 19.54 48.34 19.42
N LEU A 18 19.63 47.09 19.89
CA LEU A 18 19.49 45.91 19.04
C LEU A 18 18.04 45.83 18.57
N THR A 19 17.79 46.19 17.32
CA THR A 19 16.56 45.86 16.61
C THR A 19 16.46 44.33 16.55
N VAL A 20 15.48 43.79 17.26
CA VAL A 20 15.06 42.39 17.14
C VAL A 20 14.55 42.21 15.71
N SER A 21 15.36 41.58 14.87
CA SER A 21 14.88 41.03 13.59
C SER A 21 13.83 39.99 13.94
N SER A 22 12.56 40.32 13.72
CA SER A 22 11.49 39.34 13.62
C SER A 22 11.94 38.26 12.64
N LEU A 23 12.08 37.03 13.12
CA LEU A 23 12.12 35.84 12.28
C LEU A 23 10.80 35.83 11.49
N ALA A 24 10.83 36.40 10.28
CA ALA A 24 9.86 36.02 9.28
C ALA A 24 10.03 34.51 9.11
N LEU A 25 9.01 33.74 9.51
CA LEU A 25 8.87 32.36 9.06
C LEU A 25 9.03 32.42 7.54
N ALA A 26 10.11 31.83 7.01
CA ALA A 26 10.24 31.68 5.58
C ALA A 26 8.98 30.94 5.11
N GLU A 27 8.25 31.53 4.18
CA GLU A 27 7.10 30.86 3.56
C GLU A 27 7.63 29.58 2.91
N GLY A 28 7.09 28.41 3.29
CA GLY A 28 7.54 27.11 2.79
C GLY A 28 7.57 27.03 1.27
N ASN A 29 8.33 26.09 0.69
CA ASN A 29 8.49 26.01 -0.76
C ASN A 29 7.12 25.72 -1.43
N PRO A 30 6.52 26.66 -2.19
CA PRO A 30 5.21 26.45 -2.81
C PRO A 30 5.22 25.34 -3.85
N ASP A 31 6.39 25.03 -4.43
CA ASP A 31 6.56 23.96 -5.42
C ASP A 31 6.86 22.60 -4.78
N ARG A 32 7.06 22.61 -3.45
CA ARG A 32 7.28 21.47 -2.57
C ARG A 32 8.57 20.71 -2.87
N GLU A 33 9.15 20.13 -1.83
CA GLU A 33 10.27 19.21 -1.94
C GLU A 33 9.81 17.80 -1.61
N VAL A 34 10.52 16.80 -2.13
CA VAL A 34 10.27 15.40 -1.75
C VAL A 34 11.10 15.06 -0.53
N TYR A 35 10.39 14.63 0.51
CA TYR A 35 10.98 14.07 1.72
C TYR A 35 10.78 12.56 1.70
N PHE A 36 11.88 11.82 1.89
CA PHE A 36 11.86 10.37 1.99
C PHE A 36 11.96 9.93 3.43
N GLY A 37 11.03 9.08 3.88
CA GLY A 37 11.00 8.68 5.27
C GLY A 37 10.30 7.35 5.52
N GLN A 38 10.36 6.95 6.80
CA GLN A 38 9.86 5.67 7.27
C GLN A 38 8.59 5.84 8.09
N THR A 39 7.53 5.13 7.70
CA THR A 39 6.20 5.18 8.35
C THR A 39 5.83 3.89 9.08
N HIS A 40 6.69 2.87 9.04
CA HIS A 40 6.40 1.57 9.65
C HIS A 40 7.71 0.87 10.04
N SER A 41 8.04 0.85 11.32
CA SER A 41 9.21 0.14 11.85
C SER A 41 9.07 -0.15 13.33
N HIS A 42 9.62 -1.27 13.75
CA HIS A 42 9.59 -1.76 15.12
C HIS A 42 11.00 -1.74 15.73
N SER A 43 11.08 -1.25 16.95
CA SER A 43 12.26 -1.21 17.81
C SER A 43 12.23 -2.35 18.82
N SER A 44 13.20 -2.38 19.72
CA SER A 44 13.25 -3.30 20.87
C SER A 44 12.12 -3.08 21.87
N TRP A 45 11.26 -2.08 21.68
CA TRP A 45 10.09 -1.88 22.52
C TRP A 45 8.87 -2.64 22.00
N SER A 46 8.84 -3.01 20.72
CA SER A 46 7.81 -3.89 20.18
C SER A 46 7.97 -5.32 20.70
N ILE A 47 6.84 -5.98 21.00
CA ILE A 47 6.82 -7.30 21.63
C ILE A 47 7.53 -8.33 20.76
N ASP A 48 7.12 -8.44 19.51
CA ASP A 48 7.60 -9.47 18.61
C ASP A 48 9.04 -9.21 18.16
N ALA A 49 9.40 -7.96 17.92
CA ALA A 49 10.78 -7.52 17.68
C ALA A 49 11.71 -7.93 18.83
N TYR A 50 11.33 -7.61 20.08
CA TYR A 50 12.12 -8.01 21.24
C TYR A 50 12.25 -9.53 21.31
N LEU A 51 11.13 -10.23 21.17
CA LEU A 51 11.11 -11.69 21.21
C LEU A 51 12.04 -12.28 20.13
N ILE A 52 12.03 -11.78 18.89
CA ILE A 52 12.91 -12.31 17.83
C ILE A 52 14.38 -11.83 17.93
N GLY A 53 14.77 -11.27 19.07
CA GLY A 53 16.16 -11.00 19.45
C GLY A 53 16.59 -9.54 19.34
N ASN A 54 15.69 -8.61 19.01
CA ASN A 54 15.99 -7.18 19.07
C ASN A 54 15.91 -6.67 20.51
N HIS A 55 16.96 -6.94 21.29
CA HIS A 55 17.05 -6.48 22.69
C HIS A 55 17.81 -5.16 22.84
N GLN A 56 18.27 -4.56 21.74
CA GLN A 56 19.30 -3.50 21.79
C GLN A 56 18.95 -2.25 20.98
N VAL A 57 18.16 -2.35 19.91
CA VAL A 57 17.85 -1.19 19.06
C VAL A 57 16.55 -0.58 19.54
N ASP A 58 16.61 0.34 20.50
CA ASP A 58 15.47 1.11 20.99
C ASP A 58 15.05 2.22 19.99
N PRO A 59 13.97 2.98 20.26
CA PRO A 59 13.52 4.06 19.37
C PRO A 59 14.59 5.15 19.13
N GLU A 60 15.46 5.42 20.10
CA GLU A 60 16.55 6.39 19.95
C GLU A 60 17.61 5.87 18.97
N GLN A 61 18.02 4.59 19.06
CA GLN A 61 18.94 4.03 18.06
C GLN A 61 18.30 3.90 16.67
N ALA A 62 16.99 3.66 16.59
CA ALA A 62 16.27 3.68 15.31
C ALA A 62 16.36 5.07 14.63
N TYR A 63 16.19 6.15 15.39
CA TYR A 63 16.38 7.51 14.87
C TYR A 63 17.84 7.81 14.52
N GLN A 64 18.81 7.33 15.31
CA GLN A 64 20.23 7.46 14.98
C GLN A 64 20.57 6.76 13.66
N TYR A 65 20.04 5.57 13.42
CA TYR A 65 20.19 4.86 12.15
C TYR A 65 19.61 5.66 10.98
N SER A 66 18.41 6.22 11.14
CA SER A 66 17.75 7.06 10.13
C SER A 66 18.53 8.34 9.83
N LEU A 67 19.25 8.88 10.82
CA LEU A 67 20.20 9.99 10.65
C LEU A 67 21.53 9.57 10.00
N GLY A 68 21.68 8.30 9.61
CA GLY A 68 22.88 7.75 8.99
C GLY A 68 24.00 7.44 9.97
N MET A 69 23.75 7.34 11.27
CA MET A 69 24.75 6.92 12.25
C MET A 69 24.95 5.40 12.24
N PRO A 70 26.15 4.89 12.53
CA PRO A 70 26.36 3.47 12.76
C PRO A 70 25.63 3.01 14.03
N VAL A 71 24.88 1.92 13.92
CA VAL A 71 24.10 1.32 15.00
C VAL A 71 24.38 -0.19 15.04
N LYS A 72 24.27 -0.81 16.21
CA LYS A 72 24.35 -2.27 16.33
C LYS A 72 23.08 -2.91 15.82
N HIS A 73 23.20 -3.77 14.81
CA HIS A 73 22.15 -4.72 14.47
C HIS A 73 21.81 -5.56 15.72
N PRO A 74 20.56 -6.05 15.89
CA PRO A 74 20.18 -6.93 17.00
C PRO A 74 21.17 -8.07 17.32
N MET A 75 21.85 -8.58 16.29
CA MET A 75 22.86 -9.65 16.43
C MET A 75 24.30 -9.16 16.72
N GLY A 76 24.48 -7.88 17.06
CA GLY A 76 25.73 -7.32 17.59
C GLY A 76 26.75 -6.81 16.54
N PHE A 77 26.55 -7.08 15.25
CA PHE A 77 27.37 -6.47 14.20
C PHE A 77 26.90 -5.04 13.90
N GLU A 78 27.79 -4.20 13.37
CA GLU A 78 27.47 -2.81 13.05
C GLU A 78 26.79 -2.70 11.68
N VAL A 79 25.76 -1.86 11.60
CA VAL A 79 25.09 -1.48 10.35
C VAL A 79 24.92 0.03 10.29
N GLN A 80 24.83 0.56 9.07
CA GLN A 80 24.60 1.97 8.80
C GLN A 80 23.70 2.09 7.57
N LEU A 81 22.84 3.09 7.56
CA LEU A 81 22.02 3.41 6.40
C LEU A 81 22.91 3.69 5.18
N LYS A 82 22.61 3.04 4.06
CA LYS A 82 23.29 3.31 2.79
C LYS A 82 22.63 4.49 2.08
N GLY A 83 23.47 5.33 1.49
CA GLY A 83 23.06 6.58 0.88
C GLY A 83 22.86 7.69 1.91
N ARG A 84 22.01 8.65 1.57
CA ARG A 84 21.71 9.80 2.43
C ARG A 84 20.83 9.43 3.64
N PRO A 85 20.90 10.21 4.74
CA PRO A 85 19.93 10.14 5.85
C PRO A 85 18.48 10.27 5.37
N LEU A 86 17.55 9.72 6.15
CA LEU A 86 16.12 9.94 5.93
C LEU A 86 15.71 11.35 6.34
N ASP A 87 14.67 11.86 5.69
CA ASP A 87 14.11 13.18 5.97
C ASP A 87 13.13 13.11 7.16
N PHE A 88 12.44 11.98 7.33
CA PHE A 88 11.55 11.75 8.48
C PHE A 88 11.43 10.27 8.89
N HIS A 89 10.96 10.03 10.12
CA HIS A 89 10.72 8.69 10.67
C HIS A 89 9.66 8.71 11.78
N GLY A 90 8.63 7.86 11.67
CA GLY A 90 7.83 7.44 12.83
C GLY A 90 8.19 6.01 13.24
N VAL A 91 8.67 5.82 14.47
CA VAL A 91 8.79 4.48 15.05
C VAL A 91 7.39 4.04 15.49
N THR A 92 6.93 2.91 14.97
CA THR A 92 5.55 2.42 15.11
C THR A 92 5.56 1.07 15.81
N ASP A 93 6.18 1.00 16.99
CA ASP A 93 6.12 -0.20 17.82
C ASP A 93 4.66 -0.62 18.06
N HIS A 94 4.39 -1.93 18.17
CA HIS A 94 3.10 -2.44 18.62
C HIS A 94 2.71 -1.76 19.94
N SER A 95 1.53 -1.13 19.96
CA SER A 95 1.04 -0.42 21.13
C SER A 95 0.60 -1.35 22.26
N GLU A 96 0.21 -2.58 21.92
CA GLU A 96 -0.17 -3.61 22.86
C GLU A 96 1.07 -4.02 23.67
N TYR A 97 1.01 -3.86 24.99
CA TYR A 97 2.11 -4.10 25.93
C TYR A 97 3.48 -3.53 25.51
N VAL A 98 3.50 -2.40 24.79
CA VAL A 98 4.73 -1.75 24.33
C VAL A 98 5.74 -1.60 25.47
N GLY A 99 7.00 -1.96 25.22
CA GLY A 99 8.14 -1.78 26.13
C GLY A 99 8.15 -2.64 27.39
N VAL A 100 7.07 -3.34 27.76
CA VAL A 100 7.02 -4.05 29.05
C VAL A 100 7.99 -5.22 29.13
N ILE A 101 8.27 -5.89 28.00
CA ILE A 101 9.26 -6.98 27.95
C ILE A 101 10.67 -6.43 28.14
N ALA A 102 10.99 -5.32 27.47
CA ALA A 102 12.28 -4.64 27.67
C ALA A 102 12.45 -4.21 29.13
N LEU A 103 11.43 -3.57 29.73
CA LEU A 103 11.46 -3.17 31.14
C LEU A 103 11.57 -4.36 32.10
N ALA A 104 10.97 -5.51 31.79
CA ALA A 104 11.08 -6.70 32.63
C ALA A 104 12.50 -7.29 32.63
N ASN A 105 13.24 -7.09 31.53
CA ASN A 105 14.59 -7.63 31.34
C ASN A 105 15.69 -6.60 31.63
N ASP A 106 15.36 -5.33 31.87
CA ASP A 106 16.28 -4.33 32.39
C ASP A 106 16.40 -4.43 33.93
N PRO A 107 17.54 -4.88 34.48
CA PRO A 107 17.72 -4.99 35.92
C PRO A 107 17.68 -3.64 36.67
N LYS A 108 17.77 -2.52 35.96
CA LYS A 108 17.65 -1.17 36.54
C LYS A 108 16.21 -0.68 36.63
N SER A 109 15.30 -1.29 35.88
CA SER A 109 13.89 -0.92 35.87
C SER A 109 13.19 -1.32 37.17
N ASP A 110 12.37 -0.44 37.73
CA ASP A 110 11.52 -0.80 38.88
C ASP A 110 10.48 -1.87 38.52
N PHE A 111 10.04 -1.90 37.26
CA PHE A 111 9.12 -2.91 36.77
C PHE A 111 9.71 -4.33 36.86
N SER A 112 11.02 -4.50 36.61
CA SER A 112 11.73 -5.78 36.71
C SER A 112 11.63 -6.44 38.09
N LYS A 113 11.35 -5.65 39.14
CA LYS A 113 11.23 -6.11 40.54
C LYS A 113 9.83 -6.64 40.86
N LEU A 114 8.85 -6.40 39.99
CA LEU A 114 7.48 -6.86 40.20
C LEU A 114 7.37 -8.37 39.92
N PRO A 115 6.52 -9.11 40.65
CA PRO A 115 6.31 -10.54 40.39
C PRO A 115 5.87 -10.86 38.96
N ILE A 116 5.13 -9.95 38.32
CA ILE A 116 4.65 -10.13 36.94
C ILE A 116 5.81 -10.10 35.93
N ALA A 117 6.86 -9.31 36.18
CA ALA A 117 8.00 -9.19 35.27
C ALA A 117 8.80 -10.50 35.14
N GLN A 118 8.80 -11.36 36.17
CA GLN A 118 9.41 -12.69 36.10
C GLN A 118 8.82 -13.55 34.97
N LYS A 119 7.52 -13.36 34.67
CA LYS A 119 6.87 -14.07 33.57
C LYS A 119 7.28 -13.54 32.19
N LEU A 120 7.84 -12.34 32.11
CA LEU A 120 8.29 -11.69 30.87
C LEU A 120 9.81 -11.81 30.63
N MET A 121 10.54 -12.46 31.52
CA MET A 121 11.99 -12.65 31.33
C MET A 121 12.27 -13.56 30.13
N VAL A 122 13.18 -13.12 29.26
CA VAL A 122 13.61 -13.85 28.06
C VAL A 122 15.12 -14.05 28.11
N LYS A 123 15.57 -15.28 28.37
CA LYS A 123 17.01 -15.64 28.42
C LYS A 123 17.38 -16.73 27.42
N THR A 124 16.42 -17.55 27.04
CA THR A 124 16.61 -18.71 26.17
C THR A 124 15.55 -18.74 25.06
N PRO A 125 15.77 -19.49 23.96
CA PRO A 125 14.73 -19.72 22.96
C PRO A 125 13.46 -20.38 23.51
N ALA A 126 13.54 -21.13 24.63
CA ALA A 126 12.35 -21.68 25.28
C ALA A 126 11.52 -20.58 25.97
N ASP A 127 12.18 -19.56 26.52
CA ASP A 127 11.51 -18.40 27.13
C ASP A 127 10.74 -17.60 26.08
N PHE A 128 11.29 -17.45 24.87
CA PHE A 128 10.60 -16.83 23.74
C PHE A 128 9.21 -17.44 23.53
N ASN A 129 9.15 -18.76 23.33
CA ASN A 129 7.88 -19.45 23.06
C ASN A 129 6.91 -19.34 24.24
N ARG A 130 7.42 -19.36 25.48
CA ARG A 130 6.62 -19.21 26.69
C ARG A 130 6.01 -17.81 26.78
N VAL A 131 6.82 -16.76 26.61
CA VAL A 131 6.37 -15.37 26.67
C VAL A 131 5.42 -15.08 25.51
N PHE A 132 5.77 -15.47 24.28
CA PHE A 132 4.94 -15.30 23.09
C PHE A 132 3.55 -15.91 23.28
N LYS A 133 3.46 -17.19 23.69
CA LYS A 133 2.16 -17.85 23.90
C LYS A 133 1.34 -17.19 24.99
N TRP A 134 1.99 -16.72 26.07
CA TRP A 134 1.28 -16.06 27.16
C TRP A 134 0.72 -14.70 26.74
N ILE A 135 1.52 -13.90 26.02
CA ILE A 135 1.07 -12.61 25.48
C ILE A 135 -0.03 -12.82 24.44
N ALA A 136 0.18 -13.68 23.44
CA ALA A 136 -0.80 -13.94 22.39
C ALA A 136 -2.13 -14.45 22.97
N GLY A 137 -2.08 -15.32 23.98
CA GLY A 137 -3.26 -15.81 24.69
C GLY A 137 -4.00 -14.74 25.50
N SER A 138 -3.36 -13.61 25.81
CA SER A 138 -3.94 -12.52 26.59
C SER A 138 -4.59 -11.41 25.75
N LEU A 139 -4.54 -11.47 24.42
CA LEU A 139 -5.07 -10.38 23.58
C LEU A 139 -6.59 -10.19 23.73
N ASN A 140 -7.34 -11.26 24.05
CA ASN A 140 -8.79 -11.19 24.32
C ASN A 140 -9.13 -10.91 25.80
N ASP A 141 -8.18 -11.13 26.72
CA ASP A 141 -8.34 -10.86 28.16
C ASP A 141 -7.03 -10.20 28.67
N PRO A 142 -6.90 -8.87 28.49
CA PRO A 142 -5.64 -8.18 28.70
C PRO A 142 -5.11 -8.29 30.13
N ILE A 143 -3.79 -8.46 30.26
CA ILE A 143 -3.09 -8.56 31.55
C ILE A 143 -3.03 -7.16 32.17
N LYS A 144 -3.93 -6.92 33.14
CA LYS A 144 -4.14 -5.60 33.77
C LYS A 144 -2.87 -4.96 34.32
N GLU A 145 -1.97 -5.75 34.89
CA GLU A 145 -0.71 -5.25 35.46
C GLU A 145 0.26 -4.72 34.39
N LEU A 146 0.17 -5.20 33.15
CA LEU A 146 1.03 -4.74 32.05
C LEU A 146 0.48 -3.48 31.37
N ILE A 147 -0.83 -3.26 31.46
CA ILE A 147 -1.53 -2.08 30.92
C ILE A 147 -1.87 -1.03 31.98
N ASP A 148 -1.38 -1.18 33.21
CA ASP A 148 -1.54 -0.17 34.25
C ASP A 148 -1.00 1.17 33.71
N PRO A 149 -1.75 2.28 33.80
CA PRO A 149 -1.30 3.60 33.34
C PRO A 149 0.06 4.03 33.92
N LYS A 150 0.44 3.55 35.11
CA LYS A 150 1.76 3.80 35.72
C LYS A 150 2.90 3.06 35.02
N VAL A 151 2.60 2.05 34.21
CA VAL A 151 3.56 1.31 33.39
C VAL A 151 3.44 1.79 31.95
N ALA A 152 2.31 1.51 31.29
CA ALA A 152 2.10 1.82 29.88
C ALA A 152 2.19 3.33 29.58
N GLY A 153 1.64 4.18 30.47
CA GLY A 153 1.69 5.63 30.30
C GLY A 153 3.12 6.18 30.42
N ASN A 154 3.94 5.63 31.31
CA ASN A 154 5.34 6.03 31.42
C ASN A 154 6.15 5.65 30.17
N ILE A 155 5.92 4.47 29.60
CA ILE A 155 6.57 4.04 28.35
C ILE A 155 6.13 4.94 27.19
N TRP A 156 4.83 5.25 27.11
CA TRP A 156 4.29 6.15 26.09
C TRP A 156 4.89 7.56 26.18
N GLN A 157 4.98 8.13 27.39
CA GLN A 157 5.64 9.43 27.60
C GLN A 157 7.12 9.42 27.24
N GLN A 158 7.83 8.30 27.46
CA GLN A 158 9.21 8.15 26.99
C GLN A 158 9.30 8.11 25.46
N ASN A 159 8.40 7.41 24.78
CA ASN A 159 8.34 7.40 23.32
C ASN A 159 8.16 8.83 22.77
N ILE A 160 7.21 9.59 23.32
CA ILE A 160 6.97 11.00 22.98
C ILE A 160 8.23 11.84 23.19
N ALA A 161 8.86 11.71 24.35
CA ALA A 161 10.07 12.47 24.69
C ALA A 161 11.24 12.15 23.75
N ILE A 162 11.41 10.89 23.34
CA ILE A 162 12.45 10.49 22.37
C ILE A 162 12.13 11.07 20.99
N ALA A 163 10.88 10.97 20.52
CA ALA A 163 10.48 11.60 19.27
C ALA A 163 10.78 13.11 19.28
N ASP A 164 10.39 13.83 20.33
CA ASP A 164 10.65 15.27 20.47
C ASP A 164 12.14 15.62 20.57
N LYS A 165 12.93 14.79 21.26
CA LYS A 165 14.39 14.95 21.33
C LYS A 165 15.04 14.92 19.95
N TYR A 166 14.59 14.01 19.08
CA TYR A 166 15.14 13.82 17.75
C TYR A 166 14.50 14.72 16.68
N TYR A 167 13.37 15.35 16.96
CA TYR A 167 12.77 16.31 16.05
C TYR A 167 13.69 17.53 15.87
N LYS A 168 14.09 17.78 14.62
CA LYS A 168 14.91 18.91 14.20
C LYS A 168 14.26 19.51 12.94
N PRO A 169 13.27 20.41 13.11
CA PRO A 169 12.56 21.04 11.99
C PRO A 169 13.52 21.56 10.92
N GLY A 170 13.20 21.31 9.65
CA GLY A 170 14.04 21.65 8.50
C GLY A 170 15.22 20.69 8.25
N LYS A 171 15.42 19.67 9.09
CA LYS A 171 16.54 18.71 8.96
C LYS A 171 16.11 17.25 9.10
N PHE A 172 15.36 16.93 10.14
CA PHE A 172 14.87 15.57 10.40
C PHE A 172 13.57 15.64 11.20
N THR A 173 12.49 15.11 10.63
CA THR A 173 11.18 15.07 11.26
C THR A 173 10.92 13.72 11.91
N THR A 174 10.62 13.71 13.21
CA THR A 174 10.10 12.50 13.87
C THR A 174 8.60 12.65 14.06
N PHE A 175 7.87 11.54 14.11
CA PHE A 175 6.47 11.55 14.54
C PHE A 175 6.30 10.83 15.86
N VAL A 176 5.38 11.32 16.69
CA VAL A 176 4.79 10.47 17.73
C VAL A 176 3.85 9.52 16.99
N ALA A 177 4.16 8.24 17.04
CA ALA A 177 3.45 7.22 16.29
C ALA A 177 3.49 5.87 17.01
N TYR A 178 2.56 4.98 16.65
CA TYR A 178 2.49 3.61 17.15
C TYR A 178 1.75 2.72 16.16
N GLU A 179 1.89 1.40 16.30
CA GLU A 179 1.07 0.43 15.58
C GLU A 179 -0.10 -0.07 16.45
N TRP A 180 -1.30 0.01 15.90
CA TRP A 180 -2.50 -0.66 16.40
C TRP A 180 -2.62 -2.03 15.72
N THR A 181 -2.52 -3.11 16.50
CA THR A 181 -2.16 -4.45 15.98
C THR A 181 -3.34 -5.42 16.02
N SER A 182 -4.36 -5.16 15.20
CA SER A 182 -5.52 -6.05 15.11
C SER A 182 -5.31 -7.19 14.12
N ALA A 183 -5.45 -8.44 14.57
CA ALA A 183 -5.33 -9.63 13.71
C ALA A 183 -6.41 -10.70 14.01
N PRO A 184 -7.72 -10.39 13.84
CA PRO A 184 -8.80 -11.31 14.17
C PRO A 184 -8.69 -12.61 13.36
N ASN A 185 -8.55 -13.74 14.06
CA ASN A 185 -8.31 -15.06 13.46
C ASN A 185 -7.10 -15.07 12.49
N ASN A 186 -5.99 -14.42 12.87
CA ASN A 186 -4.75 -14.37 12.09
C ASN A 186 -4.86 -13.59 10.76
N GLN A 187 -5.89 -12.74 10.62
CA GLN A 187 -6.12 -11.93 9.43
C GLN A 187 -5.69 -10.49 9.73
N ASN A 188 -4.59 -10.05 9.13
CA ASN A 188 -3.97 -8.78 9.47
C ASN A 188 -4.87 -7.58 9.14
N MET A 189 -5.12 -6.77 10.17
CA MET A 189 -5.89 -5.53 10.13
C MET A 189 -5.11 -4.44 10.88
N HIS A 190 -3.81 -4.34 10.66
CA HIS A 190 -2.96 -3.42 11.42
C HIS A 190 -3.08 -1.98 10.88
N ARG A 191 -2.82 -0.99 11.75
CA ARG A 191 -2.71 0.43 11.37
C ARG A 191 -1.56 1.12 12.09
N ASN A 192 -0.76 1.88 11.34
CA ASN A 192 0.18 2.82 11.92
C ASN A 192 -0.51 4.16 12.16
N VAL A 193 -0.52 4.62 13.41
CA VAL A 193 -1.23 5.83 13.86
C VAL A 193 -0.22 6.94 14.08
N PHE A 194 -0.46 8.11 13.47
CA PHE A 194 0.43 9.27 13.49
C PHE A 194 -0.28 10.49 14.05
N PHE A 195 0.38 11.19 14.97
CA PHE A 195 -0.10 12.48 15.49
C PHE A 195 0.60 13.65 14.82
N ARG A 196 -0.18 14.66 14.44
CA ARG A 196 0.37 15.90 13.85
C ARG A 196 1.18 16.72 14.84
N ASP A 197 0.77 16.75 16.11
CA ASP A 197 1.35 17.58 17.18
C ASP A 197 1.63 16.73 18.43
N SER A 198 2.90 16.61 18.83
CA SER A 198 3.31 15.80 19.98
C SER A 198 2.78 16.33 21.32
N LYS A 199 2.35 17.59 21.39
CA LYS A 199 1.86 18.21 22.63
C LYS A 199 0.39 17.94 22.92
N LYS A 200 -0.34 17.40 21.94
CA LYS A 200 -1.78 17.14 22.03
C LYS A 200 -2.12 15.66 22.15
N VAL A 201 -1.10 14.81 22.18
CA VAL A 201 -1.25 13.37 22.30
C VAL A 201 -1.88 13.00 23.65
N PRO A 202 -2.76 12.00 23.70
CA PRO A 202 -3.37 11.56 24.94
C PRO A 202 -2.36 10.87 25.86
N ASP A 203 -2.70 10.78 27.15
CA ASP A 203 -1.88 10.11 28.17
C ASP A 203 -1.63 8.62 27.88
N LEU A 204 -2.54 7.99 27.14
CA LEU A 204 -2.43 6.62 26.64
C LEU A 204 -2.96 6.54 25.20
N PRO A 205 -2.33 5.74 24.32
CA PRO A 205 -2.87 5.44 23.00
C PRO A 205 -4.10 4.51 23.11
N PHE A 206 -4.91 4.48 22.05
CA PHE A 206 -5.94 3.44 21.86
C PHE A 206 -5.32 2.24 21.15
N THR A 207 -5.42 1.06 21.75
CA THR A 207 -4.71 -0.16 21.35
C THR A 207 -5.69 -1.25 20.90
N ALA A 208 -5.18 -2.34 20.29
CA ALA A 208 -6.02 -3.49 19.95
C ALA A 208 -6.51 -4.25 21.20
N LEU A 209 -5.98 -3.96 22.39
CA LEU A 209 -6.49 -4.46 23.68
C LEU A 209 -7.79 -3.74 24.10
N ASP A 210 -8.00 -2.51 23.63
CA ASP A 210 -9.24 -1.75 23.87
C ASP A 210 -10.35 -2.21 22.92
N SER A 211 -10.01 -2.38 21.64
CA SER A 211 -10.84 -3.02 20.63
C SER A 211 -9.99 -3.43 19.44
N ASN A 212 -10.29 -4.59 18.86
CA ASN A 212 -9.68 -5.05 17.60
C ASN A 212 -10.43 -4.57 16.36
N LYS A 213 -11.38 -3.63 16.50
CA LYS A 213 -12.25 -3.16 15.43
C LYS A 213 -11.80 -1.80 14.88
N PRO A 214 -11.55 -1.65 13.57
CA PRO A 214 -11.12 -0.38 12.99
C PRO A 214 -12.10 0.76 13.27
N GLU A 215 -13.41 0.49 13.30
CA GLU A 215 -14.43 1.51 13.54
C GLU A 215 -14.38 2.10 14.95
N ASP A 216 -13.94 1.31 15.94
CA ASP A 216 -13.76 1.81 17.30
C ASP A 216 -12.51 2.68 17.40
N LEU A 217 -11.42 2.29 16.70
CA LEU A 217 -10.24 3.14 16.54
C LEU A 217 -10.62 4.47 15.87
N TRP A 218 -11.38 4.44 14.78
CA TRP A 218 -11.85 5.64 14.08
C TRP A 218 -12.73 6.54 14.95
N SER A 219 -13.63 5.94 15.74
CA SER A 219 -14.46 6.67 16.71
C SER A 219 -13.59 7.39 17.75
N TRP A 220 -12.58 6.71 18.30
CA TRP A 220 -11.62 7.31 19.22
C TRP A 220 -10.81 8.43 18.55
N MET A 221 -10.37 8.24 17.30
CA MET A 221 -9.66 9.27 16.54
C MET A 221 -10.52 10.51 16.30
N ASP A 222 -11.81 10.35 16.02
CA ASP A 222 -12.76 11.47 15.91
C ASP A 222 -12.92 12.22 17.24
N ASP A 223 -12.88 11.51 18.38
CA ASP A 223 -12.86 12.16 19.69
C ASP A 223 -11.55 12.90 19.99
N GLN A 224 -10.40 12.43 19.47
CA GLN A 224 -9.14 13.18 19.53
C GLN A 224 -9.22 14.48 18.72
N ARG A 225 -9.81 14.45 17.52
CA ARG A 225 -10.00 15.66 16.70
C ARG A 225 -10.92 16.68 17.35
N LYS A 226 -11.99 16.23 18.03
CA LYS A 226 -12.85 17.14 18.84
C LYS A 226 -12.08 17.85 19.95
N LYS A 227 -10.98 17.26 20.44
CA LYS A 227 -10.07 17.85 21.43
C LYS A 227 -8.91 18.65 20.78
N GLY A 228 -8.94 18.82 19.46
CA GLY A 228 -7.95 19.57 18.69
C GLY A 228 -6.68 18.81 18.35
N ASN A 229 -6.66 17.49 18.52
CA ASN A 229 -5.55 16.61 18.17
C ASN A 229 -5.77 16.00 16.78
N GLU A 230 -4.99 16.45 15.80
CA GLU A 230 -5.04 15.93 14.44
C GLU A 230 -4.25 14.63 14.33
N ILE A 231 -4.91 13.61 13.78
CA ILE A 231 -4.42 12.24 13.74
C ILE A 231 -4.78 11.57 12.41
N LEU A 232 -3.91 10.67 11.93
CA LEU A 232 -4.19 9.81 10.78
C LEU A 232 -3.75 8.38 11.08
N ALA A 233 -4.40 7.42 10.42
CA ALA A 233 -4.02 6.02 10.43
C ALA A 233 -3.61 5.59 9.01
N ILE A 234 -2.63 4.71 8.90
CA ILE A 234 -2.17 4.09 7.66
C ILE A 234 -2.38 2.58 7.79
N SER A 235 -3.34 2.03 7.03
CA SER A 235 -3.54 0.58 6.99
C SER A 235 -2.38 -0.11 6.29
N HIS A 236 -2.00 -1.30 6.73
CA HIS A 236 -0.91 -2.06 6.11
C HIS A 236 -1.13 -3.58 6.19
N ASN A 237 -0.26 -4.37 5.55
CA ASN A 237 -0.38 -5.84 5.45
C ASN A 237 -1.72 -6.31 4.84
N ALA A 238 -2.27 -5.56 3.89
CA ALA A 238 -3.54 -5.89 3.24
C ALA A 238 -3.50 -7.25 2.53
N ASN A 239 -2.37 -7.61 1.91
CA ASN A 239 -2.11 -8.92 1.32
C ASN A 239 -2.27 -10.09 2.32
N LEU A 240 -2.10 -9.84 3.62
CA LEU A 240 -2.22 -10.82 4.71
C LEU A 240 -3.58 -10.71 5.46
N SER A 241 -4.51 -9.89 4.95
CA SER A 241 -5.80 -9.63 5.60
C SER A 241 -6.90 -10.65 5.29
N ASN A 242 -6.64 -11.59 4.39
CA ASN A 242 -7.62 -12.57 3.93
C ASN A 242 -8.90 -11.94 3.35
N GLY A 243 -8.76 -10.78 2.71
CA GLY A 243 -9.86 -10.02 2.11
C GLY A 243 -10.60 -9.08 3.07
N LEU A 244 -10.20 -9.01 4.35
CA LEU A 244 -10.87 -8.16 5.34
C LEU A 244 -10.48 -6.68 5.24
N MET A 245 -9.37 -6.33 4.59
CA MET A 245 -8.89 -4.94 4.57
C MET A 245 -9.80 -4.03 3.73
N PHE A 246 -10.34 -4.54 2.62
CA PHE A 246 -11.14 -3.77 1.66
C PHE A 246 -12.52 -4.43 1.39
N PRO A 247 -13.41 -4.51 2.41
CA PRO A 247 -14.73 -5.12 2.27
C PRO A 247 -15.67 -4.31 1.37
N VAL A 248 -16.46 -4.96 0.52
CA VAL A 248 -17.42 -4.25 -0.35
C VAL A 248 -18.86 -4.27 0.16
N ASP A 249 -19.24 -5.28 0.94
CA ASP A 249 -20.64 -5.48 1.35
C ASP A 249 -20.87 -5.30 2.84
N VAL A 250 -20.08 -5.96 3.69
CA VAL A 250 -20.19 -5.86 5.14
C VAL A 250 -18.83 -5.70 5.81
N ASP A 251 -18.82 -4.99 6.94
CA ASP A 251 -17.66 -4.91 7.82
C ASP A 251 -17.42 -6.21 8.59
N ASP A 252 -16.40 -6.22 9.44
CA ASP A 252 -16.02 -7.39 10.23
C ASP A 252 -17.02 -7.75 11.37
N ARG A 253 -18.08 -6.94 11.55
CA ARG A 253 -19.22 -7.17 12.44
C ARG A 253 -20.46 -7.63 11.66
N GLY A 254 -20.38 -7.74 10.34
CA GLY A 254 -21.51 -8.05 9.47
C GLY A 254 -22.46 -6.88 9.23
N ARG A 255 -22.06 -5.64 9.58
CA ARG A 255 -22.86 -4.44 9.27
C ARG A 255 -22.63 -4.02 7.82
N PRO A 256 -23.65 -3.55 7.10
CA PRO A 256 -23.48 -3.08 5.74
C PRO A 256 -22.44 -1.95 5.64
N ILE A 257 -21.60 -2.01 4.62
CA ILE A 257 -20.74 -0.87 4.26
C ILE A 257 -21.62 0.20 3.63
N ASP A 258 -21.78 1.33 4.32
CA ASP A 258 -22.62 2.47 3.91
C ASP A 258 -21.82 3.78 3.77
N ALA A 259 -22.51 4.87 3.47
CA ALA A 259 -21.90 6.19 3.32
C ALA A 259 -21.22 6.68 4.61
N ALA A 260 -21.80 6.41 5.78
CA ALA A 260 -21.24 6.84 7.06
C ALA A 260 -19.94 6.09 7.37
N TRP A 261 -19.88 4.78 7.08
CA TRP A 261 -18.66 3.99 7.18
C TRP A 261 -17.59 4.48 6.21
N ALA A 262 -17.95 4.75 4.96
CA ALA A 262 -17.01 5.25 3.95
C ALA A 262 -16.42 6.61 4.33
N GLU A 263 -17.25 7.54 4.83
CA GLU A 263 -16.79 8.82 5.34
C GLU A 263 -15.89 8.67 6.57
N ALA A 264 -16.26 7.80 7.52
CA ALA A 264 -15.45 7.54 8.71
C ALA A 264 -14.07 6.98 8.33
N ARG A 265 -14.00 6.02 7.40
CA ARG A 265 -12.75 5.50 6.88
C ARG A 265 -11.94 6.60 6.21
N MET A 266 -12.49 7.32 5.24
CA MET A 266 -11.73 8.34 4.51
C MET A 266 -11.25 9.51 5.38
N ARG A 267 -11.97 9.83 6.47
CA ARG A 267 -11.50 10.80 7.47
C ARG A 267 -10.31 10.28 8.28
N ASN A 268 -10.19 8.98 8.52
CA ASN A 268 -9.22 8.39 9.44
C ASN A 268 -8.02 7.74 8.72
N GLU A 269 -8.30 6.97 7.68
CA GLU A 269 -7.38 6.18 6.87
C GLU A 269 -7.32 6.76 5.45
N SER A 270 -6.60 7.86 5.28
CA SER A 270 -6.42 8.46 3.94
C SER A 270 -5.33 7.79 3.11
N LEU A 271 -4.52 6.93 3.72
CA LEU A 271 -3.37 6.26 3.14
C LEU A 271 -3.35 4.78 3.48
N THR A 272 -2.79 3.98 2.59
CA THR A 272 -2.44 2.58 2.86
C THR A 272 -0.98 2.31 2.45
N GLU A 273 -0.36 1.37 3.13
CA GLU A 273 0.95 0.87 2.75
C GLU A 273 0.83 -0.09 1.56
N ILE A 274 1.54 0.21 0.47
CA ILE A 274 1.52 -0.58 -0.76
C ILE A 274 2.65 -1.61 -0.81
N HIS A 275 3.74 -1.41 -0.07
CA HIS A 275 4.90 -2.29 -0.08
C HIS A 275 5.68 -2.23 1.24
N GLN A 276 6.09 -3.41 1.71
CA GLN A 276 6.94 -3.64 2.90
C GLN A 276 7.62 -5.02 2.81
N VAL A 277 8.39 -5.42 3.82
CA VAL A 277 9.22 -6.65 3.81
C VAL A 277 8.44 -7.96 3.52
N LYS A 278 7.18 -8.04 3.94
CA LYS A 278 6.22 -9.14 3.68
C LYS A 278 5.44 -8.92 2.37
N GLY A 279 6.05 -8.23 1.41
CA GLY A 279 5.62 -8.14 0.02
C GLY A 279 4.79 -6.91 -0.35
N THR A 280 4.34 -6.91 -1.61
CA THR A 280 3.58 -5.81 -2.23
C THR A 280 2.07 -6.09 -2.23
N SER A 281 1.28 -5.06 -1.92
CA SER A 281 -0.19 -5.07 -1.95
C SER A 281 -0.78 -4.22 -3.09
N GLU A 282 0.00 -3.86 -4.13
CA GLU A 282 -0.47 -3.10 -5.30
C GLU A 282 -1.60 -3.87 -6.01
N THR A 283 -1.25 -5.03 -6.58
CA THR A 283 -2.13 -5.93 -7.31
C THR A 283 -1.56 -7.36 -7.25
N HIS A 284 -2.26 -8.30 -7.88
CA HIS A 284 -1.86 -9.70 -8.02
C HIS A 284 -2.02 -10.14 -9.48
N PRO A 285 -1.24 -11.13 -10.01
CA PRO A 285 -1.43 -11.61 -11.38
C PRO A 285 -2.84 -12.12 -11.68
N GLU A 286 -3.52 -12.72 -10.70
CA GLU A 286 -4.94 -13.12 -10.84
C GLU A 286 -5.92 -11.94 -10.84
N LEU A 287 -5.52 -10.76 -10.38
CA LEU A 287 -6.31 -9.53 -10.44
C LEU A 287 -5.98 -8.67 -11.67
N SER A 288 -4.75 -8.75 -12.16
CA SER A 288 -4.24 -7.93 -13.25
C SER A 288 -3.48 -8.80 -14.27
N PRO A 289 -4.13 -9.76 -14.94
CA PRO A 289 -3.46 -10.72 -15.82
C PRO A 289 -2.82 -10.09 -17.05
N THR A 290 -3.24 -8.87 -17.42
CA THR A 290 -2.66 -8.12 -18.54
C THR A 290 -1.46 -7.26 -18.14
N ASP A 291 -1.14 -7.15 -16.85
CA ASP A 291 -0.01 -6.39 -16.32
C ASP A 291 1.19 -7.33 -16.09
N GLU A 292 2.20 -7.27 -16.96
CA GLU A 292 3.40 -8.11 -16.85
C GLU A 292 4.26 -7.84 -15.60
N PHE A 293 3.96 -6.78 -14.85
CA PHE A 293 4.65 -6.42 -13.61
C PHE A 293 3.82 -6.65 -12.34
N ALA A 294 2.66 -7.31 -12.45
CA ALA A 294 1.75 -7.62 -11.34
C ALA A 294 2.29 -8.64 -10.33
N ASN A 295 3.37 -9.36 -10.66
CA ASN A 295 3.98 -10.40 -9.83
C ASN A 295 5.14 -9.90 -8.94
N TYR A 296 5.20 -8.60 -8.66
CA TYR A 296 6.34 -8.00 -7.94
C TYR A 296 6.33 -8.32 -6.43
N GLU A 297 7.29 -9.14 -5.99
CA GLU A 297 7.52 -9.49 -4.58
C GLU A 297 6.20 -9.78 -3.83
N ILE A 298 5.39 -10.70 -4.40
CA ILE A 298 4.10 -11.08 -3.83
C ILE A 298 4.29 -12.07 -2.70
N MET A 299 3.63 -11.81 -1.57
CA MET A 299 3.42 -12.79 -0.51
C MET A 299 1.94 -12.82 -0.14
N SER A 300 1.35 -14.01 -0.04
CA SER A 300 -0.07 -14.19 0.29
C SER A 300 -0.26 -15.36 1.25
N PHE A 301 -0.25 -15.06 2.54
CA PHE A 301 -0.34 -16.05 3.62
C PHE A 301 -1.00 -15.42 4.86
N LEU A 302 -1.31 -16.23 5.87
CA LEU A 302 -1.80 -15.77 7.18
C LEU A 302 -0.73 -16.00 8.23
N LEU A 303 -0.34 -14.92 8.92
CA LEU A 303 0.70 -14.97 9.95
C LEU A 303 0.26 -15.84 11.12
N GLY A 304 1.13 -16.75 11.56
CA GLY A 304 0.82 -17.68 12.65
C GLY A 304 0.07 -18.94 12.23
N ILE A 305 -0.21 -19.12 10.93
CA ILE A 305 -0.79 -20.35 10.37
C ILE A 305 0.14 -20.90 9.29
N ASP A 306 0.83 -21.99 9.60
CA ASP A 306 1.73 -22.68 8.67
C ASP A 306 0.97 -23.16 7.41
N ASN A 307 1.60 -23.04 6.24
CA ASN A 307 1.03 -23.45 4.94
C ASN A 307 -0.36 -22.84 4.62
N SER A 308 -0.61 -21.62 5.11
CA SER A 308 -1.84 -20.89 4.81
C SER A 308 -1.74 -20.08 3.51
N THR A 309 -2.89 -19.62 3.01
CA THR A 309 -2.96 -18.67 1.89
C THR A 309 -4.02 -17.64 2.20
N SER A 310 -3.71 -16.38 1.95
CA SER A 310 -4.65 -15.26 2.10
C SER A 310 -5.51 -15.15 0.84
N LYS A 311 -6.80 -14.86 1.00
CA LYS A 311 -7.68 -14.53 -0.13
C LYS A 311 -7.18 -13.29 -0.86
N ILE A 312 -7.21 -13.37 -2.19
CA ILE A 312 -6.75 -12.28 -3.06
C ILE A 312 -7.78 -11.14 -3.09
N ASN A 313 -9.06 -11.44 -3.26
CA ASN A 313 -10.09 -10.40 -3.31
C ASN A 313 -10.24 -9.70 -1.95
N GLY A 314 -10.24 -8.37 -1.96
CA GLY A 314 -10.30 -7.54 -0.75
C GLY A 314 -8.95 -7.32 -0.06
N SER A 315 -7.84 -7.83 -0.63
CA SER A 315 -6.49 -7.74 -0.05
C SER A 315 -5.51 -6.85 -0.82
N TYR A 316 -5.88 -6.34 -2.00
CA TYR A 316 -4.99 -5.54 -2.86
C TYR A 316 -5.61 -4.17 -3.19
N ILE A 317 -4.79 -3.11 -3.11
CA ILE A 317 -5.28 -1.72 -3.17
C ILE A 317 -5.77 -1.31 -4.56
N ARG A 318 -5.19 -1.83 -5.66
CA ARG A 318 -5.68 -1.53 -7.02
C ARG A 318 -7.12 -2.00 -7.20
N GLN A 319 -7.44 -3.19 -6.70
CA GLN A 319 -8.80 -3.70 -6.69
C GLN A 319 -9.70 -2.89 -5.76
N ALA A 320 -9.20 -2.46 -4.59
CA ALA A 320 -9.97 -1.60 -3.71
C ALA A 320 -10.33 -0.26 -4.37
N TRP A 321 -9.43 0.36 -5.12
CA TRP A 321 -9.71 1.56 -5.92
C TRP A 321 -10.80 1.32 -6.98
N GLN A 322 -10.70 0.20 -7.70
CA GLN A 322 -11.70 -0.23 -8.68
C GLN A 322 -13.08 -0.41 -8.04
N ASN A 323 -13.15 -1.20 -6.96
CA ASN A 323 -14.38 -1.45 -6.22
C ASN A 323 -14.95 -0.16 -5.62
N GLY A 324 -14.11 0.71 -5.07
CA GLY A 324 -14.51 2.00 -4.52
C GLY A 324 -15.16 2.91 -5.56
N MET A 325 -14.67 2.93 -6.80
CA MET A 325 -15.33 3.65 -7.90
C MET A 325 -16.65 3.02 -8.29
N ALA A 326 -16.73 1.69 -8.37
CA ALA A 326 -17.99 1.01 -8.68
C ALA A 326 -19.04 1.24 -7.58
N MET A 327 -18.63 1.27 -6.30
CA MET A 327 -19.47 1.68 -5.17
C MET A 327 -19.89 3.16 -5.28
N GLN A 328 -19.02 4.03 -5.78
CA GLN A 328 -19.37 5.44 -6.00
C GLN A 328 -20.46 5.59 -7.07
N GLU A 329 -20.33 4.87 -8.19
CA GLU A 329 -21.31 4.85 -9.28
C GLU A 329 -22.67 4.32 -8.80
N THR A 330 -22.67 3.26 -7.99
CA THR A 330 -23.88 2.48 -7.65
C THR A 330 -24.55 2.85 -6.34
N ARG A 331 -23.75 3.23 -5.34
CA ARG A 331 -24.20 3.48 -3.96
C ARG A 331 -23.97 4.91 -3.51
N GLY A 332 -23.22 5.71 -4.28
CA GLY A 332 -23.00 7.14 -4.05
C GLY A 332 -21.84 7.49 -3.11
N TYR A 333 -21.00 6.52 -2.73
CA TYR A 333 -19.86 6.74 -1.84
C TYR A 333 -18.66 5.85 -2.23
N ASN A 334 -17.45 6.32 -1.91
CA ASN A 334 -16.19 5.61 -2.19
C ASN A 334 -15.34 5.52 -0.90
N PRO A 335 -15.26 4.35 -0.25
CA PRO A 335 -14.47 4.17 0.97
C PRO A 335 -12.96 3.99 0.70
N TYR A 336 -12.55 3.89 -0.56
CA TYR A 336 -11.20 3.48 -0.96
C TYR A 336 -10.45 4.56 -1.72
N LYS A 337 -10.84 5.82 -1.61
CA LYS A 337 -10.18 6.95 -2.29
C LYS A 337 -8.85 7.36 -1.63
N MET A 338 -8.03 6.37 -1.28
CA MET A 338 -6.81 6.47 -0.48
C MET A 338 -5.57 6.66 -1.36
N GLY A 339 -4.56 7.31 -0.78
CA GLY A 339 -3.21 7.39 -1.34
C GLY A 339 -2.35 6.23 -0.84
N VAL A 340 -1.08 6.19 -1.26
CA VAL A 340 -0.17 5.10 -0.91
C VAL A 340 1.16 5.57 -0.37
N VAL A 341 1.72 4.78 0.56
CA VAL A 341 3.09 4.90 1.06
C VAL A 341 3.81 3.56 0.94
N GLY A 342 5.14 3.58 0.87
CA GLY A 342 5.98 2.41 1.07
C GLY A 342 6.59 2.49 2.46
N ALA A 343 6.87 1.34 3.09
CA ALA A 343 7.42 1.32 4.44
C ALA A 343 8.16 0.01 4.73
N SER A 344 8.68 -0.19 5.95
CA SER A 344 9.54 -1.35 6.22
C SER A 344 8.87 -2.55 6.84
N ASP A 345 8.09 -2.34 7.91
CA ASP A 345 7.70 -3.42 8.86
C ASP A 345 8.94 -4.19 9.38
N SER A 346 10.08 -3.50 9.52
CA SER A 346 11.30 -4.11 10.06
C SER A 346 11.24 -4.20 11.57
N HIS A 347 11.61 -5.36 12.09
CA HIS A 347 11.65 -5.71 13.51
C HIS A 347 13.05 -5.57 14.13
N ASN A 348 14.00 -5.07 13.34
CA ASN A 348 15.38 -4.87 13.78
C ASN A 348 15.65 -3.46 14.34
N GLY A 349 14.72 -2.51 14.21
CA GLY A 349 14.94 -1.08 14.44
C GLY A 349 15.90 -0.41 13.44
N VAL A 350 16.51 -1.20 12.55
CA VAL A 350 17.40 -0.82 11.45
C VAL A 350 16.90 -1.49 10.17
N ILE A 351 17.02 -0.83 9.01
CA ILE A 351 16.23 -1.18 7.82
C ILE A 351 17.10 -1.25 6.56
N PRO A 352 17.17 -2.40 5.86
CA PRO A 352 17.84 -2.51 4.58
C PRO A 352 16.90 -2.15 3.42
N TYR A 353 17.07 -0.97 2.83
CA TYR A 353 16.30 -0.54 1.66
C TYR A 353 16.85 -1.06 0.32
N LEU A 354 18.17 -1.23 0.23
CA LEU A 354 18.84 -1.62 -1.02
C LEU A 354 19.14 -3.13 -1.05
N GLN A 355 18.92 -3.75 -2.21
CA GLN A 355 19.20 -5.17 -2.45
C GLN A 355 20.65 -5.54 -2.13
N SER A 356 21.59 -4.66 -2.49
CA SER A 356 23.04 -4.83 -2.32
C SER A 356 23.52 -4.79 -0.87
N ASN A 357 22.70 -4.29 0.05
CA ASN A 357 23.03 -4.13 1.47
C ASN A 357 21.95 -4.74 2.38
N ASN A 358 21.37 -5.87 1.96
CA ASN A 358 20.39 -6.56 2.79
C ASN A 358 21.04 -7.28 3.98
N PHE A 359 20.61 -6.93 5.19
CA PHE A 359 21.01 -7.57 6.43
C PHE A 359 19.85 -8.22 7.20
N GLY A 360 18.66 -8.31 6.58
CA GLY A 360 17.46 -8.87 7.20
C GLY A 360 16.67 -7.85 8.01
N SER A 361 15.45 -8.24 8.39
CA SER A 361 14.45 -7.41 9.07
C SER A 361 13.83 -8.10 10.29
N HIS A 362 14.20 -9.35 10.61
CA HIS A 362 13.54 -10.20 11.61
C HIS A 362 14.54 -10.92 12.55
N GLY A 363 15.48 -10.17 13.10
CA GLY A 363 16.36 -10.59 14.18
C GLY A 363 17.13 -11.88 13.88
N PHE A 364 17.04 -12.87 14.78
CA PHE A 364 17.76 -14.13 14.59
C PHE A 364 17.26 -14.96 13.40
N THR A 365 16.06 -14.69 12.86
CA THR A 365 15.48 -15.49 11.78
C THR A 365 16.16 -15.24 10.42
N ASP A 366 16.70 -14.04 10.21
CA ASP A 366 17.22 -13.59 8.90
C ASP A 366 18.51 -12.76 8.98
N SER A 367 19.19 -12.75 10.14
CA SER A 367 20.40 -11.95 10.36
C SER A 367 21.65 -12.36 9.56
N THR A 368 21.72 -13.58 9.04
CA THR A 368 22.87 -14.07 8.27
C THR A 368 22.46 -14.44 6.85
N PRO A 369 23.35 -14.32 5.85
CA PRO A 369 23.07 -14.77 4.48
C PRO A 369 22.56 -16.22 4.42
N ALA A 370 23.15 -17.12 5.22
CA ALA A 370 22.75 -18.53 5.24
C ALA A 370 21.34 -18.71 5.80
N ALA A 371 20.96 -17.95 6.84
CA ALA A 371 19.61 -17.97 7.40
C ALA A 371 18.58 -17.45 6.39
N ARG A 372 18.88 -16.33 5.69
CA ARG A 372 17.98 -15.76 4.67
C ARG A 372 17.75 -16.67 3.48
N LEU A 373 18.80 -17.34 3.02
CA LEU A 373 18.70 -18.30 1.91
C LEU A 373 18.10 -19.66 2.32
N SER A 374 17.89 -19.91 3.61
CA SER A 374 17.49 -21.25 4.09
C SER A 374 16.10 -21.70 3.61
N GLY A 375 15.25 -20.76 3.16
CA GLY A 375 13.87 -21.05 2.79
C GLY A 375 13.01 -21.53 3.98
N LYS A 376 13.49 -21.36 5.22
CA LYS A 376 12.78 -21.79 6.41
C LYS A 376 11.49 -20.97 6.59
N ASP A 377 10.39 -21.68 6.79
CA ASP A 377 9.12 -21.12 7.23
C ASP A 377 9.18 -20.81 8.74
N ASN A 378 8.91 -19.56 9.09
CA ASN A 378 8.71 -19.10 10.46
C ASN A 378 7.27 -18.58 10.61
N SER A 379 6.33 -19.49 10.88
CA SER A 379 4.92 -19.18 11.14
C SER A 379 4.18 -18.56 9.95
N GLY A 380 4.34 -19.18 8.79
CA GLY A 380 3.79 -18.77 7.49
C GLY A 380 4.73 -17.87 6.69
N MET A 381 5.76 -17.28 7.32
CA MET A 381 6.69 -16.37 6.67
C MET A 381 7.98 -17.08 6.27
N VAL A 382 8.19 -17.23 4.95
CA VAL A 382 9.42 -17.78 4.38
C VAL A 382 10.42 -16.65 4.11
N ALA A 383 11.54 -16.64 4.82
CA ALA A 383 12.56 -15.57 4.71
C ALA A 383 13.11 -15.38 3.28
N LEU A 384 13.13 -16.44 2.46
CA LEU A 384 13.56 -16.34 1.06
C LEU A 384 12.62 -15.47 0.20
N GLN A 385 11.32 -15.44 0.56
CA GLN A 385 10.27 -14.74 -0.18
C GLN A 385 10.10 -13.28 0.26
N THR A 386 10.69 -12.86 1.39
CA THR A 386 10.61 -11.46 1.83
C THR A 386 11.35 -10.54 0.87
N SER A 387 10.83 -9.34 0.65
CA SER A 387 11.49 -8.29 -0.12
C SER A 387 12.44 -7.48 0.76
N THR A 388 13.14 -6.52 0.15
CA THR A 388 13.67 -5.37 0.90
C THR A 388 12.52 -4.48 1.37
N SER A 389 12.81 -3.59 2.30
CA SER A 389 11.81 -2.65 2.83
C SER A 389 11.51 -1.51 1.86
N GLY A 390 10.26 -1.06 1.83
CA GLY A 390 9.81 0.13 1.11
C GLY A 390 10.08 1.45 1.84
N LEU A 391 9.83 2.56 1.14
CA LEU A 391 10.01 3.91 1.67
C LEU A 391 8.89 4.84 1.19
N ALA A 392 8.52 5.82 2.02
CA ALA A 392 7.51 6.81 1.69
C ALA A 392 8.18 8.04 1.08
N GLY A 393 7.69 8.50 -0.07
CA GLY A 393 8.02 9.80 -0.65
C GLY A 393 6.87 10.77 -0.42
N VAL A 394 7.14 11.93 0.19
CA VAL A 394 6.13 12.91 0.58
C VAL A 394 6.49 14.27 -0.02
N TRP A 395 5.61 14.82 -0.87
CA TRP A 395 5.80 16.17 -1.41
C TRP A 395 5.24 17.20 -0.43
N ALA A 396 6.12 17.86 0.30
CA ALA A 396 5.76 18.83 1.33
C ALA A 396 6.48 20.17 1.13
N GLU A 397 5.86 21.23 1.61
CA GLU A 397 6.40 22.58 1.56
C GLU A 397 7.69 22.71 2.39
N GLU A 398 7.79 21.98 3.51
CA GLU A 398 8.92 22.01 4.44
C GLU A 398 9.13 20.66 5.17
N ASN A 399 10.34 20.41 5.67
CA ASN A 399 10.63 19.26 6.53
C ASN A 399 10.18 19.53 7.98
N THR A 400 8.87 19.57 8.22
CA THR A 400 8.26 19.73 9.54
C THR A 400 7.17 18.68 9.77
N ARG A 401 6.80 18.42 11.04
CA ARG A 401 5.72 17.48 11.36
C ARG A 401 4.42 17.91 10.69
N GLU A 402 4.12 19.20 10.77
CA GLU A 402 2.93 19.82 10.23
C GLU A 402 2.87 19.66 8.70
N SER A 403 3.91 20.08 7.99
CA SER A 403 3.91 20.05 6.51
C SER A 403 3.89 18.62 5.97
N ILE A 404 4.68 17.70 6.54
CA ILE A 404 4.70 16.29 6.13
C ILE A 404 3.37 15.60 6.48
N PHE A 405 2.78 15.86 7.66
CA PHE A 405 1.46 15.34 8.01
C PHE A 405 0.37 15.85 7.07
N ASP A 406 0.37 17.15 6.79
CA ASP A 406 -0.63 17.77 5.90
C ASP A 406 -0.47 17.24 4.46
N ALA A 407 0.75 16.89 4.04
CA ALA A 407 1.06 16.22 2.78
C ALA A 407 0.52 14.79 2.72
N MET A 408 0.72 14.02 3.79
CA MET A 408 0.12 12.70 3.97
C MET A 408 -1.41 12.78 3.93
N LYS A 409 -2.01 13.77 4.59
CA LYS A 409 -3.47 13.95 4.65
C LYS A 409 -4.08 14.31 3.30
N ARG A 410 -3.42 15.20 2.52
CA ARG A 410 -3.85 15.55 1.16
C ARG A 410 -3.53 14.46 0.12
N LYS A 411 -2.79 13.41 0.52
CA LYS A 411 -2.40 12.24 -0.30
C LYS A 411 -1.40 12.57 -1.41
N GLU A 412 -0.63 13.64 -1.25
CA GLU A 412 0.45 13.98 -2.18
C GLU A 412 1.73 13.22 -1.81
N VAL A 413 1.57 11.91 -1.82
CA VAL A 413 2.53 10.94 -1.33
C VAL A 413 2.58 9.75 -2.26
N TYR A 414 3.66 9.00 -2.19
CA TYR A 414 3.86 7.82 -2.99
C TYR A 414 4.72 6.80 -2.24
N GLY A 415 4.62 5.54 -2.65
CA GLY A 415 5.46 4.47 -2.13
C GLY A 415 6.57 4.10 -3.09
N THR A 416 7.72 3.69 -2.56
CA THR A 416 8.77 2.99 -3.32
C THR A 416 9.06 1.62 -2.72
N SER A 417 9.64 0.74 -3.53
CA SER A 417 10.07 -0.59 -3.08
C SER A 417 11.41 -0.61 -2.30
N GLY A 418 11.92 0.58 -1.96
CA GLY A 418 13.10 0.79 -1.12
C GLY A 418 14.03 1.85 -1.68
N VAL A 419 14.24 1.85 -2.99
CA VAL A 419 15.01 2.87 -3.69
C VAL A 419 14.31 4.23 -3.67
N ARG A 420 15.10 5.31 -3.62
CA ARG A 420 14.64 6.70 -3.52
C ARG A 420 14.38 7.34 -4.88
N ILE A 421 13.51 6.74 -5.68
CA ILE A 421 13.06 7.31 -6.97
C ILE A 421 12.17 8.53 -6.70
N PRO A 422 12.58 9.77 -7.03
CA PRO A 422 11.68 10.91 -7.04
C PRO A 422 10.67 10.74 -8.17
N VAL A 423 9.36 10.81 -7.87
CA VAL A 423 8.31 10.77 -8.89
C VAL A 423 7.26 11.85 -8.63
N ARG A 424 6.85 12.54 -9.69
CA ARG A 424 5.72 13.49 -9.71
C ARG A 424 4.69 13.07 -10.74
N MET A 425 3.43 13.33 -10.40
CA MET A 425 2.30 13.21 -11.31
C MET A 425 1.36 14.39 -11.08
N PHE A 426 0.96 15.04 -12.17
CA PHE A 426 -0.09 16.05 -12.19
C PHE A 426 -1.14 15.68 -13.24
N GLY A 427 -2.39 16.05 -12.99
CA GLY A 427 -3.51 15.86 -13.91
C GLY A 427 -4.27 17.16 -14.14
N GLY A 428 -4.68 17.40 -15.38
CA GLY A 428 -5.41 18.62 -15.76
C GLY A 428 -5.95 18.53 -17.18
N TRP A 429 -6.64 19.56 -17.63
CA TRP A 429 -7.34 19.53 -18.94
C TRP A 429 -6.50 20.06 -20.10
N GLY A 430 -5.43 20.82 -19.83
CA GLY A 430 -4.70 21.57 -20.86
C GLY A 430 -3.18 21.46 -20.78
N PHE A 431 -2.64 20.37 -20.22
CA PHE A 431 -1.21 20.14 -20.31
C PHE A 431 -0.83 19.69 -21.71
N ASP A 432 0.25 20.27 -22.23
CA ASP A 432 0.91 19.85 -23.45
C ASP A 432 2.43 19.94 -23.28
N SER A 433 3.18 19.54 -24.31
CA SER A 433 4.64 19.51 -24.26
C SER A 433 5.31 20.89 -24.13
N SER A 434 4.60 22.00 -24.35
CA SER A 434 5.13 23.34 -24.13
C SER A 434 5.41 23.62 -22.66
N LEU A 435 4.79 22.86 -21.73
CA LEU A 435 5.07 22.93 -20.29
C LEU A 435 6.56 22.78 -19.98
N TRP A 436 7.30 21.97 -20.76
CA TRP A 436 8.73 21.75 -20.55
C TRP A 436 9.60 22.94 -20.91
N ASN A 437 9.06 23.93 -21.62
CA ASN A 437 9.74 25.19 -21.95
C ASN A 437 9.54 26.24 -20.86
N GLU A 438 8.61 26.03 -19.92
CA GLU A 438 8.43 26.90 -18.76
C GLU A 438 9.67 26.79 -17.87
N LYS A 439 10.22 27.94 -17.45
CA LYS A 439 11.39 27.98 -16.56
C LYS A 439 11.11 27.25 -15.24
N ASP A 440 9.86 27.32 -14.79
CA ASP A 440 9.36 26.62 -13.61
C ASP A 440 8.12 25.79 -13.96
N TRP A 441 8.37 24.66 -14.61
CA TRP A 441 7.30 23.77 -15.05
C TRP A 441 6.50 23.20 -13.87
N VAL A 442 7.10 23.07 -12.68
CA VAL A 442 6.45 22.53 -11.48
C VAL A 442 5.43 23.54 -10.97
N HIS A 443 5.83 24.80 -10.82
CA HIS A 443 4.92 25.88 -10.45
C HIS A 443 3.75 25.99 -11.43
N ALA A 444 4.06 25.95 -12.74
CA ALA A 444 3.04 25.94 -13.79
C ALA A 444 2.11 24.72 -13.71
N ALA A 445 2.61 23.55 -13.31
CA ALA A 445 1.81 22.34 -13.14
C ALA A 445 0.83 22.44 -11.97
N TYR A 446 1.25 22.99 -10.82
CA TYR A 446 0.34 23.27 -9.70
C TYR A 446 -0.73 24.30 -10.06
N ALA A 447 -0.37 25.34 -10.82
CA ALA A 447 -1.32 26.38 -11.20
C ALA A 447 -2.39 25.89 -12.20
N LYS A 448 -2.04 24.92 -13.07
CA LYS A 448 -2.89 24.46 -14.19
C LYS A 448 -3.64 23.15 -13.91
N GLY A 449 -3.30 22.43 -12.84
CA GLY A 449 -3.86 21.10 -12.57
C GLY A 449 -3.83 20.73 -11.09
N VAL A 450 -3.97 19.43 -10.82
CA VAL A 450 -3.90 18.86 -9.47
C VAL A 450 -2.76 17.86 -9.37
N PRO A 451 -2.07 17.76 -8.23
CA PRO A 451 -1.05 16.74 -8.02
C PRO A 451 -1.68 15.36 -7.73
N MET A 452 -0.82 14.33 -7.71
CA MET A 452 -1.15 12.99 -7.22
C MET A 452 -1.94 13.03 -5.90
N GLY A 453 -2.94 12.16 -5.75
CA GLY A 453 -3.85 12.18 -4.59
C GLY A 453 -5.06 13.11 -4.71
N GLY A 454 -5.09 13.97 -5.74
CA GLY A 454 -6.15 14.94 -5.98
C GLY A 454 -7.29 14.46 -6.89
N ASP A 455 -8.32 15.29 -6.98
CA ASP A 455 -9.45 15.15 -7.90
C ASP A 455 -9.29 16.10 -9.08
N LEU A 456 -9.46 15.60 -10.30
CA LEU A 456 -9.53 16.48 -11.47
C LEU A 456 -10.69 17.48 -11.29
N PRO A 457 -10.47 18.77 -11.61
CA PRO A 457 -11.55 19.75 -11.58
C PRO A 457 -12.59 19.42 -12.66
N ALA A 458 -13.77 20.03 -12.55
CA ALA A 458 -14.83 19.87 -13.54
C ALA A 458 -14.32 20.08 -14.98
N LYS A 459 -14.68 19.17 -15.87
CA LYS A 459 -14.21 19.14 -17.25
C LYS A 459 -14.70 20.35 -18.06
N PRO A 460 -13.81 21.07 -18.77
CA PRO A 460 -14.21 22.07 -19.75
C PRO A 460 -14.55 21.38 -21.09
N GLY A 461 -15.85 21.22 -21.37
CA GLY A 461 -16.31 20.72 -22.67
C GLY A 461 -16.02 19.23 -22.88
N LYS A 462 -15.42 18.85 -24.02
CA LYS A 462 -15.21 17.45 -24.44
C LYS A 462 -13.74 17.00 -24.42
N GLN A 463 -12.86 17.76 -23.78
CA GLN A 463 -11.43 17.47 -23.78
C GLN A 463 -11.09 16.29 -22.87
N ALA A 464 -10.16 15.43 -23.29
CA ALA A 464 -9.60 14.37 -22.46
C ALA A 464 -8.59 14.95 -21.44
N PRO A 465 -8.44 14.34 -20.26
CA PRO A 465 -7.44 14.76 -19.31
C PRO A 465 -6.03 14.47 -19.84
N SER A 466 -5.12 15.34 -19.44
CA SER A 466 -3.69 15.31 -19.72
C SER A 466 -2.94 15.18 -18.41
N PHE A 467 -1.87 14.40 -18.41
CA PHE A 467 -1.10 14.06 -17.24
C PHE A 467 0.38 14.36 -17.47
N VAL A 468 0.97 15.09 -16.53
CA VAL A 468 2.40 15.35 -16.48
C VAL A 468 3.00 14.31 -15.56
N VAL A 469 3.92 13.50 -16.06
CA VAL A 469 4.68 12.54 -15.26
C VAL A 469 6.17 12.83 -15.38
N TRP A 470 6.87 12.71 -14.26
CA TRP A 470 8.30 12.95 -14.16
C TRP A 470 8.89 12.01 -13.11
N ALA A 471 10.00 11.35 -13.43
CA ALA A 471 10.75 10.53 -12.49
C ALA A 471 12.26 10.66 -12.71
N VAL A 472 13.02 10.53 -11.63
CA VAL A 472 14.49 10.47 -11.64
C VAL A 472 14.94 9.19 -10.95
N LYS A 473 16.05 8.61 -11.39
CA LYS A 473 16.63 7.43 -10.72
C LYS A 473 16.98 7.72 -9.26
N ASP A 474 17.05 6.68 -8.43
CA ASP A 474 17.81 6.80 -7.19
C ASP A 474 19.29 7.02 -7.53
N ALA A 475 19.94 8.00 -6.92
CA ALA A 475 21.35 8.30 -7.14
C ALA A 475 22.27 7.12 -6.77
N ASP A 476 21.82 6.28 -5.83
CA ASP A 476 22.59 5.15 -5.30
C ASP A 476 22.26 3.80 -5.99
N ASP A 477 21.33 3.77 -6.96
CA ASP A 477 20.86 2.52 -7.60
C ASP A 477 20.72 2.61 -9.14
N GLY A 478 19.95 1.70 -9.73
CA GLY A 478 19.82 1.50 -11.17
C GLY A 478 19.18 2.69 -11.90
N ASN A 479 19.48 2.82 -13.19
CA ASN A 479 18.77 3.74 -14.07
C ASN A 479 17.29 3.33 -14.27
N LEU A 480 16.46 4.24 -14.79
CA LEU A 480 15.05 3.98 -15.07
C LEU A 480 14.86 3.22 -16.40
N ASP A 481 13.96 2.23 -16.42
CA ASP A 481 13.46 1.58 -17.63
C ASP A 481 12.36 2.45 -18.28
N ARG A 482 11.26 2.66 -17.54
CA ARG A 482 10.04 3.27 -18.05
C ARG A 482 9.16 3.88 -16.95
N ILE A 483 8.24 4.74 -17.36
CA ILE A 483 7.08 5.20 -16.59
C ILE A 483 5.83 4.66 -17.26
N GLN A 484 4.96 4.07 -16.45
CA GLN A 484 3.62 3.64 -16.82
C GLN A 484 2.57 4.54 -16.19
N ILE A 485 1.44 4.73 -16.86
CA ILE A 485 0.19 5.20 -16.25
C ILE A 485 -0.78 4.02 -16.23
N ILE A 486 -1.26 3.68 -15.04
CA ILE A 486 -2.27 2.67 -14.83
C ILE A 486 -3.59 3.41 -14.66
N LYS A 487 -4.53 3.15 -15.58
CA LYS A 487 -5.90 3.67 -15.56
C LYS A 487 -6.82 2.58 -15.07
N GLY A 488 -7.66 2.89 -14.08
CA GLY A 488 -8.84 2.09 -13.74
C GLY A 488 -10.11 2.85 -14.09
N TRP A 489 -11.17 2.15 -14.51
CA TRP A 489 -12.49 2.75 -14.70
C TRP A 489 -13.60 1.75 -14.39
N THR A 490 -14.84 2.25 -14.27
CA THR A 490 -16.01 1.40 -14.06
C THR A 490 -17.10 1.70 -15.08
N LYS A 491 -17.92 0.69 -15.36
CA LYS A 491 -19.12 0.79 -16.19
C LYS A 491 -20.12 -0.24 -15.74
N ASN A 492 -21.31 0.19 -15.31
CA ASN A 492 -22.37 -0.69 -14.83
C ASN A 492 -21.87 -1.65 -13.74
N GLY A 493 -21.12 -1.13 -12.75
CA GLY A 493 -20.59 -1.90 -11.63
C GLY A 493 -19.45 -2.87 -11.99
N GLN A 494 -19.13 -3.05 -13.28
CA GLN A 494 -17.93 -3.79 -13.70
C GLN A 494 -16.71 -2.87 -13.63
N THR A 495 -15.55 -3.44 -13.29
CA THR A 495 -14.30 -2.70 -13.15
C THR A 495 -13.31 -3.13 -14.21
N PHE A 496 -12.57 -2.16 -14.73
CA PHE A 496 -11.62 -2.35 -15.82
C PHE A 496 -10.30 -1.66 -15.49
N GLU A 497 -9.22 -2.12 -16.12
CA GLU A 497 -7.94 -1.45 -16.09
C GLU A 497 -7.20 -1.52 -17.42
N LYS A 498 -6.30 -0.58 -17.61
CA LYS A 498 -5.35 -0.56 -18.71
C LYS A 498 -4.05 0.09 -18.27
N ILE A 499 -2.95 -0.52 -18.68
CA ILE A 499 -1.60 -0.06 -18.40
C ILE A 499 -1.07 0.56 -19.68
N TYR A 500 -0.62 1.82 -19.59
CA TYR A 500 0.01 2.54 -20.68
C TYR A 500 1.48 2.75 -20.35
N ASP A 501 2.39 2.21 -21.15
CA ASP A 501 3.77 2.69 -21.16
C ASP A 501 3.78 4.09 -21.78
N VAL A 502 4.19 5.13 -21.03
CA VAL A 502 4.07 6.54 -21.48
C VAL A 502 5.41 7.23 -21.74
N ALA A 503 6.47 6.75 -21.07
CA ALA A 503 7.86 7.16 -21.29
C ALA A 503 8.77 5.96 -21.06
N TRP A 504 9.71 5.68 -21.96
CA TRP A 504 10.64 4.58 -21.81
C TRP A 504 11.97 4.88 -22.51
N VAL A 505 13.03 4.19 -22.08
CA VAL A 505 14.35 4.36 -22.68
C VAL A 505 14.49 3.64 -24.03
N GLY A 506 15.26 4.24 -24.94
CA GLY A 506 15.67 3.66 -26.22
C GLY A 506 14.57 3.62 -27.26
N ASP A 507 14.89 3.09 -28.44
CA ASP A 507 13.99 3.08 -29.60
C ASP A 507 13.06 1.85 -29.63
N ARG A 508 12.81 1.23 -28.47
CA ARG A 508 11.91 0.07 -28.33
C ARG A 508 10.52 0.48 -28.77
N GLN A 509 9.92 -0.31 -29.65
CA GLN A 509 8.59 -0.04 -30.19
C GLN A 509 7.54 -0.85 -29.42
N PRO A 510 6.44 -0.22 -28.97
CA PRO A 510 5.29 -0.94 -28.45
C PRO A 510 4.78 -1.93 -29.51
N ASP A 511 4.38 -3.11 -29.06
CA ASP A 511 3.69 -4.06 -29.91
C ASP A 511 2.38 -3.43 -30.44
N PRO A 512 2.10 -3.47 -31.75
CA PRO A 512 0.98 -2.74 -32.35
C PRO A 512 -0.40 -3.29 -31.97
N VAL A 513 -0.47 -4.51 -31.43
CA VAL A 513 -1.72 -5.16 -31.03
C VAL A 513 -1.98 -4.95 -29.55
N THR A 514 -0.96 -5.19 -28.72
CA THR A 514 -1.06 -5.19 -27.25
C THR A 514 -0.68 -3.86 -26.62
N GLY A 515 0.08 -3.01 -27.32
CA GLY A 515 0.62 -1.76 -26.80
C GLY A 515 1.80 -1.93 -25.84
N LYS A 516 2.26 -3.17 -25.60
CA LYS A 516 3.33 -3.47 -24.63
C LYS A 516 4.70 -3.13 -25.18
N VAL A 517 5.52 -2.42 -24.39
CA VAL A 517 6.91 -2.14 -24.76
C VAL A 517 7.81 -3.32 -24.35
N PRO A 518 8.65 -3.87 -25.26
CA PRO A 518 9.60 -4.93 -24.95
C PRO A 518 10.49 -4.63 -23.75
N ALA A 519 10.93 -5.66 -23.03
CA ALA A 519 11.84 -5.50 -21.89
C ALA A 519 13.13 -4.75 -22.28
N VAL A 520 13.67 -3.95 -21.36
CA VAL A 520 14.90 -3.15 -21.58
C VAL A 520 16.17 -4.01 -21.71
N GLY A 521 16.05 -5.31 -21.42
CA GLY A 521 17.18 -6.22 -21.24
C GLY A 521 17.69 -6.20 -19.81
N SER A 522 18.79 -6.90 -19.55
CA SER A 522 19.44 -6.96 -18.24
C SER A 522 20.96 -6.90 -18.41
N THR A 523 21.60 -6.17 -17.51
CA THR A 523 23.08 -6.12 -17.41
C THR A 523 23.59 -6.91 -16.20
N VAL A 524 22.70 -7.66 -15.54
CA VAL A 524 23.02 -8.40 -14.32
C VAL A 524 23.94 -9.58 -14.65
N ASP A 525 25.11 -9.60 -14.01
CA ASP A 525 25.94 -10.78 -13.88
C ASP A 525 25.51 -11.52 -12.61
N VAL A 526 24.65 -12.52 -12.78
CA VAL A 526 24.09 -13.32 -11.67
C VAL A 526 25.21 -14.02 -10.89
N SER A 527 26.28 -14.47 -11.55
CA SER A 527 27.36 -15.21 -10.89
C SER A 527 28.19 -14.33 -9.95
N LYS A 528 28.28 -13.03 -10.25
CA LYS A 528 29.03 -12.06 -9.45
C LYS A 528 28.13 -11.17 -8.58
N ALA A 529 26.82 -11.28 -8.73
CA ALA A 529 25.84 -10.35 -8.17
C ALA A 529 26.20 -8.88 -8.48
N THR A 530 26.58 -8.59 -9.73
CA THR A 530 26.88 -7.23 -10.19
C THR A 530 25.98 -6.84 -11.36
N TYR A 531 25.94 -5.55 -11.67
CA TYR A 531 25.26 -5.02 -12.84
C TYR A 531 25.94 -3.73 -13.29
N THR A 532 25.58 -3.21 -14.47
CA THR A 532 26.09 -1.91 -14.94
C THR A 532 24.95 -0.97 -15.31
N ASN A 533 25.11 0.31 -15.02
CA ASN A 533 24.16 1.37 -15.40
C ASN A 533 24.37 1.84 -16.85
N THR A 534 24.68 0.91 -17.76
CA THR A 534 24.94 1.19 -19.19
C THR A 534 23.64 1.23 -20.03
N ILE A 535 22.54 0.74 -19.48
CA ILE A 535 21.16 0.86 -20.03
C ILE A 535 20.31 1.73 -19.10
N GLY A 536 19.09 2.08 -19.53
CA GLY A 536 18.18 2.93 -18.74
C GLY A 536 18.47 4.43 -18.88
N ALA A 537 17.59 5.25 -18.30
CA ALA A 537 17.72 6.71 -18.27
C ALA A 537 17.84 7.24 -16.84
N THR A 538 18.52 8.38 -16.66
CA THR A 538 18.61 9.03 -15.33
C THR A 538 17.37 9.85 -14.99
N GLU A 539 16.65 10.33 -16.01
CA GLU A 539 15.39 11.08 -15.91
C GLU A 539 14.44 10.60 -17.02
N LEU A 540 13.16 10.46 -16.69
CA LEU A 540 12.08 10.24 -17.65
C LEU A 540 10.96 11.24 -17.38
N LYS A 541 10.41 11.84 -18.44
CA LYS A 541 9.27 12.75 -18.32
C LYS A 541 8.39 12.75 -19.56
N LYS A 542 7.09 12.98 -19.36
CA LYS A 542 6.10 12.97 -20.43
C LYS A 542 4.87 13.79 -20.04
N VAL A 543 4.29 14.47 -21.02
CA VAL A 543 2.88 14.86 -20.98
C VAL A 543 2.11 13.84 -21.81
N TRP A 544 1.19 13.12 -21.18
CA TRP A 544 0.38 12.07 -21.78
C TRP A 544 -1.10 12.44 -21.72
N VAL A 545 -1.82 12.23 -22.80
CA VAL A 545 -3.27 12.46 -22.88
C VAL A 545 -3.94 11.10 -22.94
N ASP A 546 -5.01 10.90 -22.16
CA ASP A 546 -5.76 9.65 -22.17
C ASP A 546 -6.45 9.45 -23.52
N PRO A 547 -6.02 8.48 -24.35
CA PRO A 547 -6.58 8.27 -25.68
C PRO A 547 -7.94 7.57 -25.63
N ASP A 548 -8.25 6.89 -24.52
CA ASP A 548 -9.45 6.08 -24.34
C ASP A 548 -10.39 6.73 -23.31
N PHE A 549 -10.33 8.07 -23.18
CA PHE A 549 -11.13 8.81 -22.21
C PHE A 549 -12.61 8.79 -22.59
N ASP A 550 -13.44 8.27 -21.69
CA ASP A 550 -14.89 8.39 -21.77
C ASP A 550 -15.35 9.34 -20.64
N PRO A 551 -15.92 10.51 -20.97
CA PRO A 551 -16.34 11.48 -19.97
C PRO A 551 -17.45 10.97 -19.05
N ALA A 552 -18.19 9.93 -19.45
CA ALA A 552 -19.28 9.36 -18.66
C ALA A 552 -18.82 8.34 -17.62
N GLN A 553 -17.54 7.94 -17.61
CA GLN A 553 -17.02 6.89 -16.73
C GLN A 553 -16.22 7.48 -15.56
N HIS A 554 -16.47 6.99 -14.35
CA HIS A 554 -15.53 7.23 -13.24
C HIS A 554 -14.19 6.57 -13.56
N ALA A 555 -13.09 7.28 -13.29
CA ALA A 555 -11.76 6.77 -13.53
C ALA A 555 -10.76 7.22 -12.45
N PHE A 556 -9.70 6.44 -12.28
CA PHE A 556 -8.49 6.85 -11.56
C PHE A 556 -7.26 6.60 -12.42
N TYR A 557 -6.20 7.35 -12.14
CA TYR A 557 -4.91 7.25 -12.82
C TYR A 557 -3.79 7.33 -11.78
N TYR A 558 -2.86 6.39 -11.81
CA TYR A 558 -1.61 6.53 -11.05
C TYR A 558 -0.41 6.14 -11.91
N ALA A 559 0.75 6.69 -11.57
CA ALA A 559 1.99 6.41 -12.28
C ALA A 559 2.79 5.33 -11.54
N ARG A 560 3.42 4.45 -12.31
CA ARG A 560 4.43 3.50 -11.85
C ARG A 560 5.75 3.74 -12.58
N ALA A 561 6.80 4.11 -11.86
CA ALA A 561 8.14 4.26 -12.42
C ALA A 561 8.94 2.98 -12.14
N LEU A 562 9.58 2.42 -13.16
CA LEU A 562 10.33 1.17 -13.09
C LEU A 562 11.82 1.41 -13.31
N GLN A 563 12.64 0.80 -12.45
CA GLN A 563 14.08 0.71 -12.61
C GLN A 563 14.44 -0.43 -13.58
N ILE A 564 15.62 -0.35 -14.20
CA ILE A 564 16.24 -1.49 -14.90
C ILE A 564 16.47 -2.68 -13.93
N PRO A 565 16.56 -3.92 -14.41
CA PRO A 565 16.86 -5.07 -13.57
C PRO A 565 18.19 -4.94 -12.81
N THR A 566 18.16 -5.24 -11.51
CA THR A 566 19.34 -5.36 -10.63
C THR A 566 19.36 -6.73 -9.96
N PRO A 567 20.48 -7.17 -9.36
CA PRO A 567 20.50 -8.42 -8.61
C PRO A 567 19.56 -8.30 -7.39
N ARG A 568 18.73 -9.33 -7.15
CA ARG A 568 17.95 -9.43 -5.91
C ARG A 568 18.89 -9.70 -4.73
N TRP A 569 18.49 -9.35 -3.51
CA TRP A 569 19.27 -9.60 -2.29
C TRP A 569 19.69 -11.08 -2.16
N SER A 570 18.86 -12.02 -2.61
CA SER A 570 19.15 -13.45 -2.56
C SER A 570 20.33 -13.83 -3.48
N THR A 571 20.52 -13.10 -4.57
CA THR A 571 21.66 -13.24 -5.48
C THR A 571 22.94 -12.69 -4.84
N TYR A 572 22.87 -11.55 -4.13
CA TYR A 572 24.00 -11.02 -3.37
C TYR A 572 24.44 -11.98 -2.25
N ASP A 573 23.50 -12.53 -1.49
CA ASP A 573 23.80 -13.49 -0.43
C ASP A 573 24.37 -14.80 -0.99
N ALA A 574 23.84 -15.30 -2.11
CA ALA A 574 24.35 -16.51 -2.75
C ALA A 574 25.80 -16.33 -3.24
N ALA A 575 26.10 -15.19 -3.87
CA ALA A 575 27.46 -14.84 -4.28
C ALA A 575 28.41 -14.71 -3.08
N LYS A 576 27.96 -14.09 -1.98
CA LYS A 576 28.74 -13.96 -0.73
C LYS A 576 29.07 -15.32 -0.10
N LEU A 577 28.16 -16.29 -0.21
CA LEU A 577 28.35 -17.65 0.30
C LEU A 577 28.98 -18.60 -0.71
N GLN A 578 29.20 -18.17 -1.95
CA GLN A 578 29.71 -19.00 -3.05
C GLN A 578 28.82 -20.23 -3.33
N VAL A 579 27.51 -20.04 -3.27
CA VAL A 579 26.50 -21.06 -3.62
C VAL A 579 25.66 -20.61 -4.83
N PRO A 580 24.99 -21.52 -5.56
CA PRO A 580 24.05 -21.13 -6.61
C PRO A 580 22.88 -20.30 -6.04
N PRO A 581 22.37 -19.29 -6.78
CA PRO A 581 21.13 -18.61 -6.41
C PRO A 581 19.97 -19.61 -6.27
N PRO A 582 19.06 -19.42 -5.30
CA PRO A 582 17.90 -20.29 -5.14
C PRO A 582 17.00 -20.29 -6.39
N ALA A 583 16.47 -21.46 -6.76
CA ALA A 583 15.65 -21.62 -7.97
C ALA A 583 14.22 -21.09 -7.82
N ASP A 584 13.70 -21.01 -6.59
CA ASP A 584 12.30 -20.67 -6.29
C ASP A 584 12.05 -19.15 -6.26
N VAL A 585 13.09 -18.33 -6.41
CA VAL A 585 12.98 -16.87 -6.51
C VAL A 585 13.79 -16.34 -7.69
N SER A 586 13.34 -15.22 -8.26
CA SER A 586 14.06 -14.57 -9.35
C SER A 586 15.45 -14.10 -8.89
N PRO A 587 16.53 -14.32 -9.68
CA PRO A 587 17.85 -13.79 -9.38
C PRO A 587 17.93 -12.26 -9.58
N THR A 588 16.94 -11.66 -10.23
CA THR A 588 16.88 -10.21 -10.48
C THR A 588 15.58 -9.60 -9.99
N VAL A 589 15.61 -8.32 -9.71
CA VAL A 589 14.44 -7.52 -9.30
C VAL A 589 14.40 -6.20 -10.08
N GLN A 590 13.20 -5.65 -10.27
CA GLN A 590 12.98 -4.32 -10.85
C GLN A 590 12.27 -3.44 -9.84
N GLU A 591 13.08 -2.69 -9.11
CA GLU A 591 12.65 -1.68 -8.14
C GLU A 591 11.76 -0.62 -8.79
N ARG A 592 10.88 0.00 -8.00
CA ARG A 592 9.82 0.84 -8.52
C ARG A 592 9.25 1.84 -7.52
N ALA A 593 8.51 2.81 -8.05
CA ALA A 593 7.70 3.76 -7.29
C ALA A 593 6.25 3.77 -7.80
N TRP A 594 5.29 3.99 -6.90
CA TRP A 594 3.84 4.06 -7.18
C TRP A 594 3.26 5.35 -6.61
N THR A 595 2.75 6.23 -7.47
CA THR A 595 2.10 7.47 -7.02
C THR A 595 0.73 7.19 -6.40
N SER A 596 0.27 8.08 -5.52
CA SER A 596 -1.16 8.11 -5.18
C SER A 596 -2.01 8.42 -6.43
N PRO A 597 -3.25 7.90 -6.53
CA PRO A 597 -4.07 8.13 -7.72
C PRO A 597 -4.59 9.56 -7.84
N ILE A 598 -4.74 10.03 -9.08
CA ILE A 598 -5.58 11.17 -9.45
C ILE A 598 -6.94 10.64 -9.92
N TRP A 599 -8.01 11.27 -9.46
CA TRP A 599 -9.38 10.79 -9.66
C TRP A 599 -10.16 11.65 -10.65
N TYR A 600 -11.04 11.02 -11.42
CA TYR A 600 -12.03 11.66 -12.28
C TYR A 600 -13.43 11.18 -11.87
N THR A 601 -14.32 12.14 -11.64
CA THR A 601 -15.74 11.90 -11.38
C THR A 601 -16.56 12.60 -12.47
N PRO A 602 -17.38 11.88 -13.26
CA PRO A 602 -18.29 12.46 -14.24
C PRO A 602 -19.25 13.47 -13.62
N THR A 603 -19.60 14.50 -14.37
CA THR A 603 -20.72 15.36 -13.97
C THR A 603 -22.06 14.68 -14.27
N ALA A 604 -23.13 15.14 -13.63
CA ALA A 604 -24.48 14.65 -13.93
C ALA A 604 -24.87 14.83 -15.41
N GLU A 605 -24.27 15.78 -16.12
CA GLU A 605 -24.50 15.96 -17.56
C GLU A 605 -23.70 14.96 -18.39
N ASP A 606 -22.45 14.68 -18.01
CA ASP A 606 -21.63 13.65 -18.68
C ASP A 606 -22.31 12.28 -18.61
N SER A 607 -22.87 11.92 -17.44
CA SER A 607 -23.54 10.63 -17.23
C SER A 607 -24.83 10.46 -18.05
N LYS A 608 -25.50 11.53 -18.48
CA LYS A 608 -26.72 11.44 -19.33
C LYS A 608 -26.42 10.98 -20.75
N THR A 609 -25.17 11.08 -21.18
CA THR A 609 -24.77 10.75 -22.56
C THR A 609 -24.71 9.25 -22.83
N VAL A 610 -24.79 8.42 -21.77
CA VAL A 610 -24.75 6.96 -21.84
C VAL A 610 -26.01 6.39 -21.18
N ALA A 611 -26.63 5.41 -21.83
CA ALA A 611 -27.76 4.70 -21.23
C ALA A 611 -27.27 3.91 -20.00
N ALA A 612 -27.92 4.12 -18.85
CA ALA A 612 -27.61 3.38 -17.63
C ALA A 612 -27.82 1.87 -17.84
N GLY A 613 -26.96 1.05 -17.22
CA GLY A 613 -27.15 -0.39 -17.15
C GLY A 613 -28.45 -0.78 -16.45
N LYS A 614 -29.00 -1.94 -16.83
CA LYS A 614 -30.20 -2.49 -16.19
C LYS A 614 -29.86 -2.99 -14.79
N THR A 615 -30.64 -2.62 -13.79
CA THR A 615 -30.46 -3.08 -12.41
C THR A 615 -31.40 -4.22 -12.05
N ILE A 616 -31.07 -4.98 -11.00
CA ILE A 616 -31.94 -6.04 -10.46
C ILE A 616 -33.30 -5.47 -10.04
N ASP A 617 -33.36 -4.26 -9.47
CA ASP A 617 -34.61 -3.67 -8.99
C ASP A 617 -35.54 -3.26 -10.14
N GLN A 618 -34.98 -2.70 -11.22
CA GLN A 618 -35.72 -2.46 -12.46
C GLN A 618 -36.22 -3.78 -13.05
N LEU A 619 -35.35 -4.79 -13.12
CA LEU A 619 -35.67 -6.11 -13.66
C LEU A 619 -36.82 -6.79 -12.89
N LYS A 620 -36.83 -6.70 -11.55
CA LYS A 620 -37.93 -7.20 -10.70
C LYS A 620 -39.23 -6.43 -10.92
N THR A 621 -39.16 -5.11 -11.07
CA THR A 621 -40.33 -4.25 -11.34
C THR A 621 -40.97 -4.61 -12.69
N GLU A 622 -40.16 -5.03 -13.66
CA GLU A 622 -40.62 -5.52 -14.97
C GLU A 622 -41.12 -6.98 -14.95
N GLY A 623 -41.25 -7.60 -13.77
CA GLY A 623 -41.86 -8.92 -13.59
C GLY A 623 -40.93 -10.11 -13.79
N ALA A 624 -39.62 -9.91 -13.92
CA ALA A 624 -38.66 -11.01 -14.01
C ALA A 624 -38.59 -11.81 -12.70
N LYS A 625 -38.34 -13.12 -12.82
CA LYS A 625 -38.25 -14.03 -11.66
C LYS A 625 -36.88 -14.69 -11.59
N ALA A 626 -36.26 -14.64 -10.42
CA ALA A 626 -35.04 -15.40 -10.14
C ALA A 626 -35.34 -16.90 -10.20
N LEU A 627 -34.42 -17.67 -10.78
CA LEU A 627 -34.53 -19.12 -10.84
C LEU A 627 -34.27 -19.75 -9.46
N THR A 628 -35.05 -20.78 -9.10
CA THR A 628 -34.80 -21.59 -7.90
C THR A 628 -33.62 -22.54 -8.11
N ASN A 629 -33.16 -23.22 -7.05
CA ASN A 629 -32.13 -24.25 -7.15
C ASN A 629 -32.49 -25.34 -8.18
N GLU A 630 -33.74 -25.83 -8.17
CA GLU A 630 -34.19 -26.88 -9.09
C GLU A 630 -34.22 -26.38 -10.54
N GLN A 631 -34.63 -25.13 -10.74
CA GLN A 631 -34.64 -24.49 -12.06
C GLN A 631 -33.21 -24.26 -12.59
N LEU A 632 -32.30 -23.78 -11.74
CA LEU A 632 -30.88 -23.64 -12.06
C LEU A 632 -30.24 -24.99 -12.38
N GLN A 633 -30.53 -26.03 -11.58
CA GLN A 633 -30.03 -27.38 -11.81
C GLN A 633 -30.42 -27.86 -13.21
N THR A 634 -31.68 -27.65 -13.57
CA THR A 634 -32.22 -28.00 -14.89
C THR A 634 -31.63 -27.12 -16.00
N PHE A 635 -31.37 -25.84 -15.73
CA PHE A 635 -30.89 -24.87 -16.71
C PHE A 635 -29.40 -25.07 -17.03
N VAL A 636 -28.57 -25.37 -16.03
CA VAL A 636 -27.10 -25.31 -16.10
C VAL A 636 -26.43 -26.68 -16.16
N VAL A 637 -26.86 -27.64 -15.35
CA VAL A 637 -26.05 -28.84 -15.08
C VAL A 637 -26.04 -29.80 -16.26
N GLY A 638 -24.83 -30.19 -16.68
CA GLY A 638 -24.59 -31.05 -17.84
C GLY A 638 -24.70 -30.33 -19.19
N LYS A 639 -24.81 -29.00 -19.20
CA LYS A 639 -25.10 -28.20 -20.40
C LYS A 639 -23.97 -27.24 -20.75
N THR A 640 -24.01 -26.77 -22.00
CA THR A 640 -23.22 -25.61 -22.43
C THR A 640 -24.09 -24.36 -22.41
N ILE A 641 -23.65 -23.35 -21.66
CA ILE A 641 -24.32 -22.06 -21.51
C ILE A 641 -23.57 -21.02 -22.33
N LYS A 642 -24.26 -20.41 -23.29
CA LYS A 642 -23.82 -19.18 -23.94
C LYS A 642 -24.09 -18.02 -23.02
N VAL A 643 -23.08 -17.20 -22.79
CA VAL A 643 -23.16 -15.99 -21.97
C VAL A 643 -22.70 -14.82 -22.82
N ARG A 644 -23.46 -13.73 -22.87
CA ARG A 644 -23.03 -12.46 -23.46
C ARG A 644 -22.93 -11.41 -22.39
N ASN A 645 -21.75 -10.82 -22.20
CA ASN A 645 -21.57 -9.65 -21.38
C ASN A 645 -22.07 -8.43 -22.18
N THR A 646 -23.14 -7.81 -21.71
CA THR A 646 -23.77 -6.64 -22.36
C THR A 646 -22.94 -5.37 -22.22
N VAL A 647 -22.00 -5.30 -21.27
CA VAL A 647 -21.12 -4.15 -21.04
C VAL A 647 -19.97 -4.10 -22.05
N THR A 648 -19.35 -5.26 -22.31
CA THR A 648 -18.19 -5.40 -23.20
C THR A 648 -18.56 -5.90 -24.59
N GLY A 649 -19.73 -6.54 -24.74
CA GLY A 649 -20.15 -7.23 -25.95
C GLY A 649 -19.58 -8.64 -26.10
N GLN A 650 -18.65 -9.06 -25.24
CA GLN A 650 -17.98 -10.35 -25.31
C GLN A 650 -18.97 -11.50 -25.09
N THR A 651 -18.70 -12.60 -25.79
CA THR A 651 -19.48 -13.84 -25.73
C THR A 651 -18.64 -14.99 -25.22
N PHE A 652 -19.25 -15.86 -24.43
CA PHE A 652 -18.61 -17.00 -23.79
C PHE A 652 -19.45 -18.25 -24.01
N GLU A 653 -18.79 -19.38 -24.20
CA GLU A 653 -19.42 -20.69 -24.04
C GLU A 653 -18.84 -21.37 -22.81
N ILE A 654 -19.69 -21.65 -21.82
CA ILE A 654 -19.28 -22.23 -20.54
C ILE A 654 -19.93 -23.60 -20.41
N VAL A 655 -19.12 -24.64 -20.29
CA VAL A 655 -19.57 -25.99 -20.02
C VAL A 655 -19.70 -26.16 -18.52
N TYR A 656 -20.86 -26.63 -18.05
CA TYR A 656 -21.09 -26.98 -16.65
C TYR A 656 -21.29 -28.49 -16.54
N GLY A 657 -20.26 -29.19 -16.07
CA GLY A 657 -20.25 -30.64 -15.90
C GLY A 657 -21.13 -31.12 -14.75
N THR A 658 -21.57 -32.37 -14.82
CA THR A 658 -22.35 -33.02 -13.75
C THR A 658 -21.52 -33.35 -12.50
N ASP A 659 -20.21 -33.20 -12.59
CA ASP A 659 -19.20 -33.38 -11.53
C ASP A 659 -18.97 -32.12 -10.69
N GLY A 660 -19.73 -31.05 -10.92
CA GLY A 660 -19.55 -29.77 -10.25
C GLY A 660 -18.36 -28.96 -10.76
N GLN A 661 -17.81 -29.32 -11.93
CA GLN A 661 -16.77 -28.56 -12.61
C GLN A 661 -17.35 -27.76 -13.77
N ARG A 662 -16.85 -26.54 -13.98
CA ARG A 662 -17.17 -25.71 -15.14
C ARG A 662 -15.93 -25.30 -15.89
N LEU A 663 -16.05 -25.12 -17.21
CA LEU A 663 -14.96 -24.72 -18.08
C LEU A 663 -15.45 -23.67 -19.08
N VAL A 664 -14.72 -22.57 -19.21
CA VAL A 664 -14.92 -21.64 -20.33
C VAL A 664 -14.31 -22.30 -21.58
N ALA A 665 -15.16 -22.75 -22.49
CA ALA A 665 -14.76 -23.48 -23.70
C ALA A 665 -14.38 -22.54 -24.85
N SER A 666 -15.00 -21.36 -24.93
CA SER A 666 -14.64 -20.34 -25.91
C SER A 666 -14.94 -18.92 -25.43
N VAL A 667 -14.19 -17.96 -25.95
CA VAL A 667 -14.41 -16.51 -25.84
C VAL A 667 -14.48 -15.95 -27.26
N ASP A 668 -15.57 -15.27 -27.61
CA ASP A 668 -15.82 -14.73 -28.95
C ASP A 668 -15.60 -15.76 -30.08
N GLY A 669 -16.00 -17.01 -29.80
CA GLY A 669 -15.90 -18.14 -30.72
C GLY A 669 -14.47 -18.69 -30.90
N LYS A 670 -13.50 -18.25 -30.11
CA LYS A 670 -12.11 -18.71 -30.12
C LYS A 670 -11.76 -19.44 -28.83
N PRO A 671 -10.74 -20.31 -28.83
CA PRO A 671 -10.16 -20.82 -27.59
C PRO A 671 -9.76 -19.65 -26.67
N PRO A 672 -10.09 -19.69 -25.37
CA PRO A 672 -9.77 -18.58 -24.47
C PRO A 672 -8.25 -18.32 -24.43
N ALA A 673 -7.83 -17.07 -24.64
CA ALA A 673 -6.44 -16.67 -24.43
C ALA A 673 -6.24 -15.89 -23.11
N GLU A 674 -4.98 -15.73 -22.71
CA GLU A 674 -4.60 -14.99 -21.50
C GLU A 674 -5.01 -13.51 -21.60
N GLY A 675 -5.71 -13.01 -20.58
CA GLY A 675 -6.19 -11.62 -20.51
C GLY A 675 -7.41 -11.27 -21.37
N GLU A 676 -7.95 -12.21 -22.17
CA GLU A 676 -9.10 -11.93 -23.06
C GLU A 676 -10.44 -11.86 -22.33
N TYR A 677 -10.58 -12.58 -21.22
CA TYR A 677 -11.68 -12.38 -20.31
C TYR A 677 -11.12 -11.68 -19.08
N LEU A 678 -11.60 -10.46 -18.82
CA LEU A 678 -11.45 -9.79 -17.53
C LEU A 678 -11.79 -10.80 -16.42
N ASN A 679 -11.39 -10.58 -15.16
CA ASN A 679 -11.63 -11.47 -13.99
C ASN A 679 -13.12 -11.70 -13.64
N MET A 680 -14.00 -11.56 -14.62
CA MET A 680 -15.42 -11.57 -14.57
C MET A 680 -16.02 -12.96 -14.61
N LEU A 681 -15.40 -13.94 -15.26
CA LEU A 681 -16.07 -15.23 -15.44
C LEU A 681 -15.25 -16.44 -15.05
N HIS A 682 -13.96 -16.35 -14.75
CA HIS A 682 -13.19 -17.55 -14.43
C HIS A 682 -12.02 -17.26 -13.49
N GLY A 683 -11.81 -18.18 -12.55
CA GLY A 683 -10.87 -18.02 -11.43
C GLY A 683 -9.78 -19.07 -11.38
N GLY A 684 -9.68 -19.89 -12.43
CA GLY A 684 -8.64 -20.90 -12.57
C GLY A 684 -7.50 -20.42 -13.45
N GLN A 685 -6.35 -21.08 -13.33
CA GLN A 685 -5.32 -21.03 -14.38
C GLN A 685 -5.96 -21.36 -15.74
N PHE A 686 -5.57 -20.62 -16.77
CA PHE A 686 -6.18 -20.59 -18.09
C PHE A 686 -6.53 -21.99 -18.64
N GLY A 687 -7.78 -22.18 -19.07
CA GLY A 687 -8.24 -23.43 -19.67
C GLY A 687 -8.44 -24.60 -18.69
N LEU A 688 -8.27 -24.40 -17.38
CA LEU A 688 -8.57 -25.43 -16.38
C LEU A 688 -10.02 -25.36 -15.90
N PRO A 689 -10.66 -26.52 -15.60
CA PRO A 689 -11.96 -26.53 -14.94
C PRO A 689 -11.91 -25.87 -13.56
N ALA A 690 -12.96 -25.14 -13.21
CA ALA A 690 -13.16 -24.57 -11.88
C ALA A 690 -14.42 -25.15 -11.24
N LYS A 691 -14.45 -25.22 -9.90
CA LYS A 691 -15.64 -25.66 -9.19
C LYS A 691 -16.79 -24.67 -9.34
N TYR A 692 -18.01 -25.21 -9.41
CA TYR A 692 -19.23 -24.45 -9.22
C TYR A 692 -20.20 -25.23 -8.34
N GLU A 693 -21.09 -24.51 -7.67
CA GLU A 693 -22.21 -25.09 -6.94
C GLU A 693 -23.49 -24.28 -7.18
N ILE A 694 -24.64 -24.91 -6.96
CA ILE A 694 -25.93 -24.23 -6.92
C ILE A 694 -26.38 -24.20 -5.47
N LYS A 695 -26.57 -23.00 -4.93
CA LYS A 695 -26.88 -22.78 -3.53
C LYS A 695 -27.75 -21.55 -3.37
N ASP A 696 -28.80 -21.65 -2.56
CA ASP A 696 -29.69 -20.54 -2.18
C ASP A 696 -30.27 -19.72 -3.36
N GLY A 697 -30.52 -20.36 -4.52
CA GLY A 697 -31.03 -19.72 -5.73
C GLY A 697 -29.94 -19.07 -6.60
N HIS A 698 -28.66 -19.36 -6.32
CA HIS A 698 -27.52 -18.79 -6.98
C HIS A 698 -26.61 -19.85 -7.58
N LEU A 699 -25.97 -19.49 -8.69
CA LEU A 699 -24.82 -20.20 -9.22
C LEU A 699 -23.56 -19.62 -8.60
N VAL A 700 -22.91 -20.36 -7.72
CA VAL A 700 -21.73 -19.93 -6.97
C VAL A 700 -20.47 -20.45 -7.64
N THR A 701 -19.50 -19.55 -7.86
CA THR A 701 -18.21 -19.88 -8.46
C THR A 701 -17.08 -19.20 -7.69
N THR A 702 -15.88 -19.77 -7.72
CA THR A 702 -14.74 -19.19 -7.00
C THR A 702 -13.80 -18.45 -7.95
N LEU A 703 -13.42 -17.22 -7.60
CA LEU A 703 -12.36 -16.44 -8.25
C LEU A 703 -11.29 -16.07 -7.22
N GLY A 704 -10.02 -16.45 -7.43
CA GLY A 704 -8.94 -16.18 -6.47
C GLY A 704 -9.26 -16.61 -5.04
N GLY A 705 -9.83 -17.81 -4.88
CA GLY A 705 -10.26 -18.37 -3.58
C GLY A 705 -11.51 -17.72 -2.96
N THR A 706 -12.15 -16.77 -3.66
CA THR A 706 -13.32 -16.03 -3.15
C THR A 706 -14.59 -16.45 -3.89
N PRO A 707 -15.68 -16.84 -3.19
CA PRO A 707 -16.94 -17.19 -3.83
C PRO A 707 -17.65 -15.94 -4.36
N PHE A 708 -18.23 -16.07 -5.55
CA PHE A 708 -19.08 -15.07 -6.19
C PHE A 708 -20.36 -15.73 -6.67
N GLU A 709 -21.47 -15.04 -6.44
CA GLU A 709 -22.81 -15.53 -6.75
C GLU A 709 -23.30 -14.91 -8.05
N ALA A 710 -23.88 -15.73 -8.92
CA ALA A 710 -24.62 -15.29 -10.08
C ALA A 710 -26.10 -15.67 -9.91
N THR A 711 -26.98 -14.67 -9.96
CA THR A 711 -28.43 -14.87 -9.97
C THR A 711 -28.93 -14.84 -11.40
N VAL A 712 -29.59 -15.91 -11.84
CA VAL A 712 -30.23 -15.98 -13.16
C VAL A 712 -31.71 -15.65 -13.02
N PHE A 713 -32.21 -14.78 -13.88
CA PHE A 713 -33.60 -14.36 -13.94
C PHE A 713 -34.21 -14.75 -15.28
N GLU A 714 -35.45 -15.22 -15.25
CA GLU A 714 -36.30 -15.39 -16.44
C GLU A 714 -37.13 -14.11 -16.65
N GLN A 715 -37.12 -13.61 -17.88
CA GLN A 715 -37.93 -12.48 -18.32
C GLN A 715 -38.40 -12.71 -19.76
N ASN A 716 -39.71 -12.91 -19.94
CA ASN A 716 -40.36 -13.05 -21.26
C ASN A 716 -39.73 -14.16 -22.13
N GLY A 717 -39.42 -15.31 -21.54
CA GLY A 717 -38.80 -16.45 -22.21
C GLY A 717 -37.31 -16.31 -22.51
N LYS A 718 -36.67 -15.23 -22.02
CA LYS A 718 -35.21 -15.03 -22.08
C LYS A 718 -34.62 -15.09 -20.68
N TYR A 719 -33.33 -15.42 -20.59
CA TYR A 719 -32.61 -15.46 -19.33
C TYR A 719 -31.52 -14.39 -19.30
N VAL A 720 -31.45 -13.69 -18.18
CA VAL A 720 -30.41 -12.70 -17.88
C VAL A 720 -29.80 -13.01 -16.53
N ALA A 721 -28.56 -12.57 -16.28
CA ALA A 721 -27.90 -12.82 -15.02
C ALA A 721 -27.23 -11.56 -14.45
N ALA A 722 -27.18 -11.51 -13.12
CA ALA A 722 -26.49 -10.50 -12.34
C ALA A 722 -25.50 -11.16 -11.40
N ARG A 723 -24.30 -10.58 -11.25
CA ARG A 723 -23.26 -11.08 -10.36
C ARG A 723 -23.15 -10.23 -9.11
N SER A 724 -22.86 -10.86 -7.97
CA SER A 724 -22.81 -10.19 -6.67
C SER A 724 -21.77 -9.06 -6.60
N ASN A 725 -20.66 -9.20 -7.31
CA ASN A 725 -19.59 -8.20 -7.35
C ASN A 725 -19.76 -7.14 -8.45
N GLU A 726 -20.93 -7.05 -9.07
CA GLU A 726 -21.27 -6.03 -10.07
C GLU A 726 -22.38 -5.10 -9.55
N PHE A 727 -22.45 -4.97 -8.22
CA PHE A 727 -23.19 -3.93 -7.50
C PHE A 727 -24.66 -3.78 -7.92
N GLY A 728 -25.32 -4.90 -8.23
CA GLY A 728 -26.75 -4.95 -8.56
C GLY A 728 -27.09 -4.74 -10.03
N TYR A 729 -26.10 -4.69 -10.93
CA TYR A 729 -26.34 -4.64 -12.37
C TYR A 729 -26.56 -6.01 -13.00
N VAL A 730 -27.45 -6.04 -13.98
CA VAL A 730 -27.81 -7.19 -14.81
C VAL A 730 -27.04 -7.08 -16.10
N ASN A 731 -25.81 -7.62 -16.10
CA ASN A 731 -24.88 -7.41 -17.20
C ASN A 731 -24.79 -8.57 -18.18
N TYR A 732 -25.52 -9.67 -17.95
CA TYR A 732 -25.37 -10.89 -18.75
C TYR A 732 -26.67 -11.34 -19.39
N GLU A 733 -26.62 -11.68 -20.67
CA GLU A 733 -27.63 -12.51 -21.34
C GLU A 733 -27.13 -13.96 -21.31
N VAL A 734 -27.99 -14.92 -20.92
CA VAL A 734 -27.60 -16.33 -20.81
C VAL A 734 -28.57 -17.24 -21.58
N GLU A 735 -28.04 -18.26 -22.25
CA GLU A 735 -28.82 -19.20 -23.05
C GLU A 735 -28.21 -20.60 -22.96
N ALA A 736 -29.05 -21.62 -22.69
CA ALA A 736 -28.64 -23.01 -22.76
C ALA A 736 -28.71 -23.50 -24.21
N VAL A 737 -27.60 -24.02 -24.75
CA VAL A 737 -27.47 -24.31 -26.19
C VAL A 737 -27.52 -25.80 -26.51
N LYS A 738 -27.02 -26.63 -25.60
CA LYS A 738 -26.93 -28.09 -25.74
C LYS A 738 -27.13 -28.76 -24.38
#